data_AF-A0A7Z9UYS7-F1
#
_entry.id   AF-A0A7Z9UYS7-F1
#
_cell.length_a   1.000
_cell.length_b   1.000
_cell.length_c   1.000
_cell.angle_alpha   90.00
_cell.angle_beta   90.00
_cell.angle_gamma   90.00
#
_symmetry.space_group_name_H-M   'P 1'
#
loop_
_entity.id
_entity.type
_entity.pdbx_description
1 polymer ?
#
loop_
_entity_poly.entity_id
_entity_poly.type
_entity_poly.pdbx_seq_one_letter_code
_entity_poly.pdbx_strand_id
1 'polypeptide(L)'
;MNLFEHTHEKQIRKEAPLADRMRPRTIEEFVGQSHILAPGRLLRRAIQADQLSSLIFYGPPGTGKTTLARIIANTTQAEFLSINAVLSGIADIRKCIETAKKVRTEQQRRAVLFVDEVHRFNKAQQDALLPHVENGTVILIGATTENPYFEVNKALVSRSRIFQLQSLELNEVEEIIDQALADSERGFGDKKVVIAANARQHLAHVSGGDARAALNALELAVLTSETDAEDFLNITLEIAEESIQQRAVLYDKDGDAHFDTISAFIKSMRGSDPDAALFWMAKMIEAGEDPRFIFRRMLIFAGEDVGMADPQALGVVSSAAQAFDYVGMPEGRYHLAQACLYLSTAPKSNSAFAFFDAISAVRAEQADEVPDTLKDANRDGKAFGHGEGYLYPHAYRDHWVAQQYLPDVLQGRIFYQPSAQGYEASIQENVARHREAQLAAFLSQTVPEQSGSSNYWEARTLDNSGELLNDVRNRLTEWSKLSRNTLALVLNAGDGLLLGEFLRQISEETVYALVNSKQEKQILNGFFTNPSSGIKPKIAHEVSTNPESFEIADLRFERIVGRNVLQKHVDKSGFLETLKPWISAEGVLVFGETVPALGQRLSDLIPEKLLKPELRKSLKAAEEEIYHDAENSRSNWTPSSLLTELESANWNIKRWQVKEFSTPTMIHSTQIKTWFAMQADSPHSSYGQRLSTHFSPEQLHDLHETFRSEVAGNVVKWSSVYLFMELCKKTDNDS
;
A
#
# COMPACT_ATOMS: atom_id res chain seq x y z
N MET A 1 5.29 -48.02 -49.55
CA MET A 1 4.21 -48.57 -48.71
C MET A 1 3.71 -49.84 -49.35
N ASN A 2 3.70 -50.94 -48.59
CA ASN A 2 3.19 -52.24 -49.00
C ASN A 2 1.65 -52.28 -48.88
N LEU A 3 0.96 -53.13 -49.64
CA LEU A 3 -0.53 -53.21 -49.64
C LEU A 3 -1.11 -53.44 -48.23
N PHE A 4 -0.39 -54.21 -47.40
CA PHE A 4 -0.74 -54.50 -46.00
C PHE A 4 -0.61 -53.28 -45.08
N GLU A 5 0.40 -52.43 -45.29
CA GLU A 5 0.57 -51.18 -44.53
C GLU A 5 -0.57 -50.21 -44.86
N HIS A 6 -0.98 -50.14 -46.12
CA HIS A 6 -2.09 -49.27 -46.55
C HIS A 6 -3.45 -49.72 -46.01
N THR A 7 -3.71 -51.04 -45.95
CA THR A 7 -4.92 -51.57 -45.30
C THR A 7 -4.91 -51.35 -43.79
N HIS A 8 -3.74 -51.50 -43.14
CA HIS A 8 -3.60 -51.30 -41.71
C HIS A 8 -3.79 -49.82 -41.32
N GLU A 9 -3.22 -48.88 -42.08
CA GLU A 9 -3.44 -47.43 -41.90
C GLU A 9 -4.91 -47.03 -42.11
N LYS A 10 -5.58 -47.61 -43.11
CA LYS A 10 -7.02 -47.39 -43.32
C LYS A 10 -7.86 -47.90 -42.15
N GLN A 11 -7.48 -49.04 -41.58
CA GLN A 11 -8.20 -49.61 -40.45
C GLN A 11 -7.98 -48.80 -39.15
N ILE A 12 -6.73 -48.39 -38.87
CA ILE A 12 -6.42 -47.48 -37.76
C ILE A 12 -7.20 -46.17 -37.86
N ARG A 13 -7.34 -45.60 -39.07
CA ARG A 13 -8.15 -44.39 -39.27
C ARG A 13 -9.64 -44.60 -39.02
N LYS A 14 -10.17 -45.79 -39.30
CA LYS A 14 -11.58 -46.13 -39.09
C LYS A 14 -11.90 -46.37 -37.60
N GLU A 15 -10.92 -46.88 -36.86
CA GLU A 15 -11.01 -47.17 -35.42
C GLU A 15 -10.60 -45.96 -34.54
N ALA A 16 -10.12 -44.87 -35.13
CA ALA A 16 -9.74 -43.66 -34.40
C ALA A 16 -10.96 -42.96 -33.78
N PRO A 17 -10.78 -42.24 -32.65
CA PRO A 17 -11.85 -41.45 -32.03
C PRO A 17 -12.50 -40.47 -33.01
N LEU A 18 -13.80 -40.22 -32.85
CA LEU A 18 -14.56 -39.33 -33.72
C LEU A 18 -13.94 -37.94 -33.81
N ALA A 19 -13.46 -37.40 -32.68
CA ALA A 19 -12.79 -36.11 -32.64
C ALA A 19 -11.53 -36.03 -33.52
N ASP A 20 -10.84 -37.15 -33.74
CA ASP A 20 -9.68 -37.23 -34.63
C ASP A 20 -10.10 -37.47 -36.09
N ARG A 21 -11.12 -38.29 -36.33
CA ARG A 21 -11.69 -38.53 -37.66
C ARG A 21 -12.28 -37.24 -38.25
N MET A 22 -13.05 -36.49 -37.47
CA MET A 22 -13.77 -35.28 -37.87
C MET A 22 -12.92 -34.02 -37.94
N ARG A 23 -11.59 -34.10 -37.74
CA ARG A 23 -10.73 -32.90 -37.82
C ARG A 23 -10.89 -32.20 -39.19
N PRO A 24 -11.22 -30.89 -39.20
CA PRO A 24 -11.31 -30.10 -40.41
C PRO A 24 -10.03 -30.15 -41.26
N ARG A 25 -10.20 -30.30 -42.58
CA ARG A 25 -9.10 -30.40 -43.57
C ARG A 25 -8.77 -29.06 -44.21
N THR A 26 -9.76 -28.18 -44.32
CA THR A 26 -9.69 -26.86 -44.97
C THR A 26 -10.16 -25.76 -44.01
N ILE A 27 -9.96 -24.50 -44.37
CA ILE A 27 -10.45 -23.36 -43.59
C ILE A 27 -12.00 -23.32 -43.63
N GLU A 28 -12.59 -23.78 -44.73
CA GLU A 28 -14.04 -23.81 -44.95
C GLU A 28 -14.75 -24.85 -44.09
N GLU A 29 -14.07 -25.94 -43.70
CA GLU A 29 -14.58 -26.94 -42.74
C GLU A 29 -14.41 -26.49 -41.28
N PHE A 30 -13.64 -25.43 -41.01
CA PHE A 30 -13.30 -25.03 -39.66
C PHE A 30 -14.40 -24.15 -39.05
N VAL A 31 -15.10 -24.69 -38.06
CA VAL A 31 -16.19 -23.99 -37.35
C VAL A 31 -15.62 -23.08 -36.25
N GLY A 32 -16.17 -21.86 -36.16
CA GLY A 32 -15.81 -20.86 -35.15
C GLY A 32 -14.62 -19.97 -35.50
N GLN A 33 -14.19 -19.16 -34.53
CA GLN A 33 -13.03 -18.25 -34.64
C GLN A 33 -13.17 -17.17 -35.74
N SER A 34 -14.39 -16.73 -36.02
CA SER A 34 -14.68 -15.73 -37.07
C SER A 34 -13.91 -14.41 -36.89
N HIS A 35 -13.56 -14.02 -35.66
CA HIS A 35 -12.76 -12.82 -35.38
C HIS A 35 -11.34 -12.87 -35.98
N ILE A 36 -10.78 -14.07 -36.20
CA ILE A 36 -9.45 -14.27 -36.79
C ILE A 36 -9.50 -14.94 -38.19
N LEU A 37 -10.55 -15.70 -38.51
CA LEU A 37 -10.66 -16.47 -39.75
C LEU A 37 -11.77 -16.00 -40.73
N ALA A 38 -12.57 -14.98 -40.41
CA ALA A 38 -13.52 -14.44 -41.38
C ALA A 38 -12.82 -13.89 -42.64
N PRO A 39 -13.51 -13.82 -43.80
CA PRO A 39 -12.97 -13.20 -45.01
C PRO A 39 -12.42 -11.79 -44.72
N GLY A 40 -11.20 -11.51 -45.17
CA GLY A 40 -10.52 -10.23 -44.94
C GLY A 40 -9.69 -10.13 -43.65
N ARG A 41 -9.82 -11.06 -42.71
CA ARG A 41 -9.00 -11.09 -41.48
C ARG A 41 -7.53 -11.42 -41.76
N LEU A 42 -6.64 -10.91 -40.90
CA LEU A 42 -5.19 -10.98 -41.09
C LEU A 42 -4.68 -12.42 -41.22
N LEU A 43 -5.11 -13.33 -40.33
CA LEU A 43 -4.65 -14.72 -40.35
C LEU A 43 -5.10 -15.41 -41.63
N ARG A 44 -6.39 -15.34 -41.99
CA ARG A 44 -6.90 -15.94 -43.25
C ARG A 44 -6.17 -15.41 -44.49
N ARG A 45 -5.97 -14.08 -44.58
CA ARG A 45 -5.21 -13.46 -45.69
C ARG A 45 -3.76 -13.96 -45.75
N ALA A 46 -3.09 -14.08 -44.61
CA ALA A 46 -1.71 -14.55 -44.54
C ALA A 46 -1.59 -16.03 -44.95
N ILE A 47 -2.55 -16.88 -44.56
CA ILE A 47 -2.63 -18.29 -44.98
C ILE A 47 -2.86 -18.37 -46.49
N GLN A 48 -3.83 -17.63 -47.03
CA GLN A 48 -4.15 -17.63 -48.46
C GLN A 48 -3.03 -17.07 -49.34
N ALA A 49 -2.29 -16.08 -48.84
CA ALA A 49 -1.13 -15.51 -49.54
C ALA A 49 0.17 -16.33 -49.34
N ASP A 50 0.14 -17.39 -48.52
CA ASP A 50 1.31 -18.19 -48.14
C ASP A 50 2.49 -17.34 -47.62
N GLN A 51 2.14 -16.29 -46.86
CA GLN A 51 3.07 -15.33 -46.23
C GLN A 51 2.98 -15.40 -44.70
N LEU A 52 3.18 -16.61 -44.16
CA LEU A 52 3.12 -16.85 -42.72
C LEU A 52 4.49 -16.69 -42.06
N SER A 53 4.51 -15.89 -40.99
CA SER A 53 5.57 -15.88 -39.99
C SER A 53 5.25 -16.88 -38.89
N SER A 54 6.17 -17.07 -37.93
CA SER A 54 5.89 -17.86 -36.73
C SER A 54 4.64 -17.34 -36.00
N LEU A 55 3.87 -18.27 -35.45
CA LEU A 55 2.60 -18.05 -34.78
C LEU A 55 2.61 -18.66 -33.38
N ILE A 56 1.86 -18.04 -32.47
CA ILE A 56 1.49 -18.64 -31.19
C ILE A 56 -0.02 -18.57 -31.06
N PHE A 57 -0.65 -19.73 -30.98
CA PHE A 57 -2.07 -19.89 -30.67
C PHE A 57 -2.23 -20.10 -29.18
N TYR A 58 -3.05 -19.26 -28.55
CA TYR A 58 -3.43 -19.45 -27.16
C TYR A 58 -4.95 -19.45 -27.02
N GLY A 59 -5.46 -20.23 -26.07
CA GLY A 59 -6.89 -20.32 -25.79
C GLY A 59 -7.29 -21.67 -25.19
N PRO A 60 -8.56 -21.82 -24.79
CA PRO A 60 -9.07 -23.01 -24.10
C PRO A 60 -8.84 -24.32 -24.89
N PRO A 61 -8.86 -25.49 -24.22
CA PRO A 61 -8.85 -26.79 -24.90
C PRO A 61 -10.03 -26.93 -25.87
N GLY A 62 -9.89 -27.76 -26.89
CA GLY A 62 -11.00 -28.04 -27.82
C GLY A 62 -11.31 -26.95 -28.86
N THR A 63 -10.69 -25.78 -28.79
CA THR A 63 -10.93 -24.65 -29.70
C THR A 63 -10.31 -24.80 -31.11
N GLY A 64 -9.57 -25.88 -31.35
CA GLY A 64 -9.04 -26.21 -32.67
C GLY A 64 -7.60 -25.75 -32.98
N LYS A 65 -6.79 -25.38 -31.97
CA LYS A 65 -5.37 -24.96 -32.15
C LYS A 65 -4.53 -25.92 -33.02
N THR A 66 -4.52 -27.21 -32.68
CA THR A 66 -3.78 -28.26 -33.41
C THR A 66 -4.34 -28.46 -34.82
N THR A 67 -5.66 -28.41 -34.98
CA THR A 67 -6.34 -28.54 -36.27
C THR A 67 -5.98 -27.36 -37.18
N LEU A 68 -6.02 -26.13 -36.66
CA LEU A 68 -5.69 -24.93 -37.40
C LEU A 68 -4.23 -24.95 -37.89
N ALA A 69 -3.29 -25.38 -37.04
CA ALA A 69 -1.89 -25.56 -37.45
C ALA A 69 -1.73 -26.55 -38.61
N ARG A 70 -2.52 -27.63 -38.62
CA ARG A 70 -2.52 -28.63 -39.69
C ARG A 70 -3.13 -28.09 -40.99
N ILE A 71 -4.25 -27.36 -40.89
CA ILE A 71 -4.86 -26.67 -42.06
C ILE A 71 -3.87 -25.70 -42.67
N ILE A 72 -3.15 -24.93 -41.85
CA ILE A 72 -2.12 -24.00 -42.30
C ILE A 72 -1.04 -24.72 -43.10
N ALA A 73 -0.49 -25.82 -42.56
CA ALA A 73 0.54 -26.59 -43.25
C ALA A 73 0.03 -27.20 -44.57
N ASN A 74 -1.19 -27.74 -44.58
CA ASN A 74 -1.82 -28.28 -45.79
C ASN A 74 -2.03 -27.21 -46.86
N THR A 75 -2.54 -26.04 -46.47
CA THR A 75 -2.85 -24.93 -47.39
C THR A 75 -1.58 -24.34 -48.00
N THR A 76 -0.50 -24.27 -47.22
CA THR A 76 0.82 -23.78 -47.67
C THR A 76 1.70 -24.85 -48.30
N GLN A 77 1.21 -26.09 -48.43
CA GLN A 77 1.96 -27.25 -48.92
C GLN A 77 3.28 -27.47 -48.14
N ALA A 78 3.33 -27.06 -46.88
CA ALA A 78 4.48 -27.23 -46.01
C ALA A 78 4.50 -28.63 -45.37
N GLU A 79 5.68 -29.12 -45.05
CA GLU A 79 5.82 -30.34 -44.25
C GLU A 79 5.42 -30.07 -42.80
N PHE A 80 4.52 -30.87 -42.24
CA PHE A 80 4.04 -30.69 -40.87
C PHE A 80 4.81 -31.59 -39.90
N LEU A 81 5.59 -30.97 -39.02
CA LEU A 81 6.32 -31.64 -37.95
C LEU A 81 5.67 -31.28 -36.61
N SER A 82 5.27 -32.27 -35.81
CA SER A 82 4.62 -32.02 -34.52
C SER A 82 5.43 -32.56 -33.35
N ILE A 83 5.55 -31.76 -32.29
CA ILE A 83 6.17 -32.12 -31.02
C ILE A 83 5.19 -31.78 -29.89
N ASN A 84 5.07 -32.66 -28.91
CA ASN A 84 4.35 -32.37 -27.67
C ASN A 84 5.36 -32.00 -26.57
N ALA A 85 5.30 -30.78 -26.05
CA ALA A 85 6.30 -30.25 -25.12
C ALA A 85 6.38 -31.00 -23.77
N VAL A 86 5.32 -31.70 -23.37
CA VAL A 86 5.28 -32.50 -22.12
C VAL A 86 6.19 -33.72 -22.20
N LEU A 87 6.21 -34.38 -23.35
CA LEU A 87 6.92 -35.66 -23.54
C LEU A 87 8.29 -35.48 -24.21
N SER A 88 8.60 -34.28 -24.70
CA SER A 88 9.70 -34.08 -25.64
C SER A 88 10.89 -33.38 -25.01
N GLY A 89 12.08 -33.94 -25.22
CA GLY A 89 13.34 -33.35 -24.78
C GLY A 89 14.01 -32.50 -25.86
N ILE A 90 15.21 -31.99 -25.56
CA ILE A 90 16.04 -31.24 -26.53
C ILE A 90 16.43 -32.12 -27.75
N ALA A 91 16.54 -33.44 -27.55
CA ALA A 91 16.87 -34.37 -28.63
C ALA A 91 15.79 -34.44 -29.71
N ASP A 92 14.51 -34.45 -29.31
CA ASP A 92 13.37 -34.50 -30.24
C ASP A 92 13.27 -33.21 -31.06
N ILE A 93 13.48 -32.06 -30.41
CA ILE A 93 13.56 -30.75 -31.08
C ILE A 93 14.64 -30.78 -32.18
N ARG A 94 15.85 -31.26 -31.85
CA ARG A 94 16.95 -31.37 -32.82
C ARG A 94 16.59 -32.29 -33.99
N LYS A 95 15.95 -33.44 -33.72
CA LYS A 95 15.52 -34.39 -34.77
C LYS A 95 14.51 -33.76 -35.73
N CYS A 96 13.55 -33.00 -35.22
CA CYS A 96 12.60 -32.28 -36.06
C CYS A 96 13.28 -31.18 -36.88
N ILE A 97 14.22 -30.43 -36.30
CA ILE A 97 14.99 -29.42 -37.02
C ILE A 97 15.82 -30.04 -38.16
N GLU A 98 16.49 -31.17 -37.92
CA GLU A 98 17.25 -31.87 -38.97
C GLU A 98 16.33 -32.36 -40.10
N THR A 99 15.14 -32.86 -39.74
CA THR A 99 14.11 -33.23 -40.73
C THR A 99 13.67 -32.02 -41.55
N ALA A 100 13.41 -30.87 -40.90
CA ALA A 100 13.05 -29.64 -41.57
C ALA A 100 14.14 -29.14 -42.53
N LYS A 101 15.41 -29.20 -42.13
CA LYS A 101 16.56 -28.87 -43.01
C LYS A 101 16.63 -29.78 -44.22
N LYS A 102 16.43 -31.08 -44.02
CA LYS A 102 16.44 -32.08 -45.10
C LYS A 102 15.32 -31.82 -46.10
N VAL A 103 14.10 -31.61 -45.63
CA VAL A 103 12.93 -31.25 -46.46
C VAL A 103 13.19 -29.97 -47.26
N ARG A 104 13.75 -28.95 -46.60
CA ARG A 104 14.09 -27.67 -47.26
C ARG A 104 15.16 -27.85 -48.34
N THR A 105 16.16 -28.69 -48.11
CA THR A 105 17.29 -28.88 -49.04
C THR A 105 16.93 -29.80 -50.20
N GLU A 106 16.31 -30.96 -49.91
CA GLU A 106 16.02 -32.01 -50.89
C GLU A 106 14.73 -31.78 -51.66
N GLN A 107 13.68 -31.26 -50.99
CA GLN A 107 12.34 -31.13 -51.57
C GLN A 107 11.97 -29.67 -51.87
N GLN A 108 12.81 -28.70 -51.49
CA GLN A 108 12.54 -27.26 -51.63
C GLN A 108 11.19 -26.84 -51.01
N ARG A 109 10.73 -27.56 -49.99
CA ARG A 109 9.49 -27.28 -49.25
C ARG A 109 9.78 -26.63 -47.90
N ARG A 110 8.89 -25.76 -47.46
CA ARG A 110 8.91 -25.19 -46.11
C ARG A 110 8.46 -26.25 -45.10
N ALA A 111 8.91 -26.12 -43.84
CA ALA A 111 8.47 -26.96 -42.74
C ALA A 111 7.76 -26.10 -41.69
N VAL A 112 6.58 -26.56 -41.27
CA VAL A 112 5.85 -26.02 -40.12
C VAL A 112 6.17 -26.91 -38.92
N LEU A 113 6.80 -26.33 -37.91
CA LEU A 113 7.04 -26.99 -36.64
C LEU A 113 5.93 -26.62 -35.66
N PHE A 114 5.02 -27.54 -35.42
CA PHE A 114 3.99 -27.41 -34.40
C PHE A 114 4.51 -27.90 -33.04
N VAL A 115 4.41 -27.04 -32.03
CA VAL A 115 4.76 -27.36 -30.64
C VAL A 115 3.51 -27.22 -29.79
N ASP A 116 2.97 -28.36 -29.35
CA ASP A 116 1.83 -28.41 -28.45
C ASP A 116 2.28 -28.17 -27.00
N GLU A 117 1.46 -27.46 -26.23
CA GLU A 117 1.75 -27.03 -24.85
C GLU A 117 3.11 -26.34 -24.69
N VAL A 118 3.42 -25.38 -25.58
CA VAL A 118 4.74 -24.71 -25.63
C VAL A 118 5.17 -24.07 -24.30
N HIS A 119 4.22 -23.74 -23.43
CA HIS A 119 4.48 -23.26 -22.06
C HIS A 119 5.21 -24.28 -21.17
N ARG A 120 5.16 -25.59 -21.50
CA ARG A 120 5.82 -26.66 -20.73
C ARG A 120 7.31 -26.76 -21.03
N PHE A 121 7.80 -26.16 -22.11
CA PHE A 121 9.23 -26.11 -22.36
C PHE A 121 9.93 -25.15 -21.41
N ASN A 122 11.05 -25.62 -20.86
CA ASN A 122 11.94 -24.74 -20.10
C ASN A 122 12.62 -23.71 -21.03
N LYS A 123 13.22 -22.68 -20.44
CA LYS A 123 13.88 -21.61 -21.17
C LYS A 123 14.94 -22.10 -22.17
N ALA A 124 15.72 -23.12 -21.82
CA ALA A 124 16.77 -23.65 -22.70
C ALA A 124 16.19 -24.37 -23.93
N GLN A 125 15.08 -25.09 -23.78
CA GLN A 125 14.36 -25.72 -24.90
C GLN A 125 13.76 -24.67 -25.83
N GLN A 126 13.20 -23.60 -25.28
CA GLN A 126 12.67 -22.48 -26.07
C GLN A 126 13.78 -21.73 -26.82
N ASP A 127 14.91 -21.45 -26.15
CA ASP A 127 16.06 -20.77 -26.76
C ASP A 127 16.68 -21.61 -27.90
N ALA A 128 16.62 -22.94 -27.81
CA ALA A 128 17.10 -23.83 -28.87
C ALA A 128 16.32 -23.71 -30.19
N LEU A 129 15.09 -23.19 -30.17
CA LEU A 129 14.28 -22.98 -31.37
C LEU A 129 14.63 -21.67 -32.10
N LEU A 130 15.13 -20.66 -31.38
CA LEU A 130 15.31 -19.29 -31.90
C LEU A 130 16.12 -19.21 -33.19
N PRO A 131 17.31 -19.83 -33.32
CA PRO A 131 18.12 -19.70 -34.52
C PRO A 131 17.39 -20.21 -35.78
N HIS A 132 16.56 -21.24 -35.61
CA HIS A 132 15.84 -21.91 -36.69
C HIS A 132 14.56 -21.17 -37.12
N VAL A 133 13.98 -20.41 -36.19
CA VAL A 133 12.89 -19.47 -36.47
C VAL A 133 13.44 -18.24 -37.21
N GLU A 134 14.55 -17.67 -36.74
CA GLU A 134 15.14 -16.46 -37.31
C GLU A 134 15.64 -16.64 -38.75
N ASN A 135 16.28 -17.79 -39.04
CA ASN A 135 16.78 -18.10 -40.39
C ASN A 135 15.71 -18.75 -41.31
N GLY A 136 14.47 -18.87 -40.83
CA GLY A 136 13.35 -19.44 -41.56
C GLY A 136 13.50 -20.93 -41.90
N THR A 137 14.31 -21.69 -41.15
CA THR A 137 14.39 -23.16 -41.31
C THR A 137 13.03 -23.80 -41.00
N VAL A 138 12.34 -23.28 -39.99
CA VAL A 138 10.98 -23.69 -39.63
C VAL A 138 10.09 -22.48 -39.45
N ILE A 139 8.83 -22.61 -39.83
CA ILE A 139 7.76 -21.73 -39.37
C ILE A 139 7.22 -22.35 -38.08
N LEU A 140 7.47 -21.70 -36.94
CA LEU A 140 7.01 -22.20 -35.65
C LEU A 140 5.52 -21.90 -35.47
N ILE A 141 4.73 -22.90 -35.08
CA ILE A 141 3.38 -22.71 -34.56
C ILE A 141 3.34 -23.30 -33.15
N GLY A 142 3.39 -22.43 -32.13
CA GLY A 142 3.20 -22.82 -30.74
C GLY A 142 1.72 -22.86 -30.38
N ALA A 143 1.26 -23.88 -29.65
CA ALA A 143 -0.05 -23.90 -29.02
C ALA A 143 0.09 -23.94 -27.50
N THR A 144 -0.77 -23.21 -26.81
CA THR A 144 -0.83 -23.17 -25.33
C THR A 144 -2.25 -22.91 -24.86
N THR A 145 -2.63 -23.43 -23.70
CA THR A 145 -3.83 -22.98 -22.96
C THR A 145 -3.56 -21.69 -22.19
N GLU A 146 -2.34 -21.56 -21.70
CA GLU A 146 -1.86 -20.44 -20.88
C GLU A 146 -1.59 -19.15 -21.67
N ASN A 147 -1.53 -18.01 -20.97
CA ASN A 147 -1.19 -16.72 -21.57
C ASN A 147 0.28 -16.69 -22.02
N PRO A 148 0.54 -16.54 -23.35
CA PRO A 148 1.89 -16.66 -23.89
C PRO A 148 2.84 -15.54 -23.48
N TYR A 149 2.35 -14.39 -23.01
CA TYR A 149 3.22 -13.29 -22.57
C TYR A 149 3.94 -13.58 -21.24
N PHE A 150 3.47 -14.57 -20.48
CA PHE A 150 4.07 -14.96 -19.20
C PHE A 150 4.90 -16.24 -19.31
N GLU A 151 4.35 -17.28 -19.97
CA GLU A 151 4.95 -18.62 -20.00
C GLU A 151 5.94 -18.84 -21.15
N VAL A 152 5.80 -18.09 -22.25
CA VAL A 152 6.72 -18.16 -23.40
C VAL A 152 7.77 -17.06 -23.27
N ASN A 153 9.03 -17.39 -23.55
CA ASN A 153 10.12 -16.45 -23.45
C ASN A 153 9.89 -15.23 -24.37
N LYS A 154 10.34 -14.07 -23.92
CA LYS A 154 10.15 -12.81 -24.67
C LYS A 154 10.75 -12.85 -26.08
N ALA A 155 11.77 -13.68 -26.29
CA ALA A 155 12.45 -13.82 -27.57
C ALA A 155 11.61 -14.56 -28.64
N LEU A 156 10.89 -15.62 -28.28
CA LEU A 156 9.96 -16.28 -29.21
C LEU A 156 8.70 -15.45 -29.42
N VAL A 157 8.19 -14.82 -28.35
CA VAL A 157 7.04 -13.91 -28.43
C VAL A 157 7.32 -12.76 -29.39
N SER A 158 8.49 -12.13 -29.33
CA SER A 158 8.82 -11.00 -30.22
C SER A 158 8.99 -11.39 -31.70
N ARG A 159 9.21 -12.68 -31.99
CA ARG A 159 9.38 -13.23 -33.34
C ARG A 159 8.15 -13.94 -33.87
N SER A 160 7.08 -13.99 -33.08
CA SER A 160 5.86 -14.70 -33.41
C SER A 160 4.65 -13.77 -33.34
N ARG A 161 3.65 -14.02 -34.18
CA ARG A 161 2.35 -13.37 -34.06
C ARG A 161 1.46 -14.18 -33.13
N ILE A 162 0.86 -13.50 -32.17
CA ILE A 162 -0.03 -14.14 -31.19
C ILE A 162 -1.48 -14.02 -31.69
N PHE A 163 -2.19 -15.14 -31.69
CA PHE A 163 -3.62 -15.20 -32.02
C PHE A 163 -4.37 -15.94 -30.90
N GLN A 164 -5.42 -15.30 -30.39
CA GLN A 164 -6.30 -15.88 -29.38
C GLN A 164 -7.41 -16.69 -30.06
N LEU A 165 -7.56 -17.95 -29.65
CA LEU A 165 -8.74 -18.74 -29.95
C LEU A 165 -9.70 -18.66 -28.76
N GLN A 166 -10.96 -18.40 -29.06
CA GLN A 166 -12.03 -18.27 -28.07
C GLN A 166 -12.77 -19.61 -27.91
N SER A 167 -13.43 -19.84 -26.78
CA SER A 167 -14.36 -20.97 -26.65
C SER A 167 -15.43 -20.89 -27.73
N LEU A 168 -15.88 -22.05 -28.23
CA LEU A 168 -16.93 -22.10 -29.23
C LEU A 168 -18.27 -21.72 -28.62
N GLU A 169 -19.06 -20.97 -29.37
CA GLU A 169 -20.44 -20.65 -28.99
C GLU A 169 -21.33 -21.89 -29.11
N LEU A 170 -22.46 -21.90 -28.39
CA LEU A 170 -23.34 -23.07 -28.31
C LEU A 170 -23.83 -23.52 -29.69
N ASN A 171 -24.20 -22.57 -30.56
CA ASN A 171 -24.61 -22.84 -31.93
C ASN A 171 -23.46 -23.39 -32.81
N GLU A 172 -22.23 -22.97 -32.56
CA GLU A 172 -21.05 -23.48 -33.28
C GLU A 172 -20.77 -24.94 -32.89
N VAL A 173 -20.96 -25.31 -31.62
CA VAL A 173 -20.85 -26.71 -31.19
C VAL A 173 -21.97 -27.57 -31.76
N GLU A 174 -23.21 -27.07 -31.79
CA GLU A 174 -24.34 -27.75 -32.45
C GLU A 174 -24.03 -28.01 -33.94
N GLU A 175 -23.44 -27.03 -34.65
CA GLU A 175 -23.02 -27.19 -36.04
C GLU A 175 -21.97 -28.31 -36.21
N ILE A 176 -20.99 -28.40 -35.30
CA ILE A 176 -19.99 -29.47 -35.33
C ILE A 176 -20.63 -30.85 -35.10
N ILE A 177 -21.61 -30.95 -34.20
CA ILE A 177 -22.38 -32.19 -33.97
C ILE A 177 -23.15 -32.57 -35.26
N ASP A 178 -23.85 -31.62 -35.86
CA ASP A 178 -24.61 -31.84 -37.09
C ASP A 178 -23.68 -32.27 -38.25
N GLN A 179 -22.50 -31.65 -38.38
CA GLN A 179 -21.47 -32.05 -39.35
C GLN A 179 -21.00 -33.49 -39.14
N ALA A 180 -20.78 -33.91 -37.88
CA ALA A 180 -20.37 -35.28 -37.56
C ALA A 180 -21.47 -36.32 -37.84
N LEU A 181 -22.74 -35.95 -37.67
CA LEU A 181 -23.87 -36.83 -38.00
C LEU A 181 -24.13 -36.91 -39.51
N ALA A 182 -23.81 -35.87 -40.28
CA ALA A 182 -24.03 -35.84 -41.73
C ALA A 182 -22.88 -36.46 -42.56
N ASP A 183 -21.65 -36.49 -42.04
CA ASP A 183 -20.48 -36.97 -42.78
C ASP A 183 -20.45 -38.51 -42.86
N SER A 184 -20.64 -39.07 -44.06
CA SER A 184 -20.63 -40.51 -44.32
C SER A 184 -19.23 -41.13 -44.40
N GLU A 185 -18.19 -40.33 -44.63
CA GLU A 185 -16.82 -40.85 -44.78
C GLU A 185 -16.11 -40.94 -43.42
N ARG A 186 -16.26 -39.89 -42.59
CA ARG A 186 -15.53 -39.69 -41.33
C ARG A 186 -16.42 -39.82 -40.09
N GLY A 187 -17.68 -39.43 -40.23
CA GLY A 187 -18.63 -39.28 -39.14
C GLY A 187 -19.53 -40.49 -38.96
N PHE A 188 -20.80 -40.21 -38.70
CA PHE A 188 -21.87 -41.20 -38.53
C PHE A 188 -22.97 -41.10 -39.60
N GLY A 189 -22.70 -40.46 -40.75
CA GLY A 189 -23.68 -40.35 -41.84
C GLY A 189 -24.18 -41.67 -42.42
N ASP A 190 -23.40 -42.75 -42.26
CA ASP A 190 -23.80 -44.12 -42.64
C ASP A 190 -24.75 -44.77 -41.62
N LYS A 191 -24.88 -44.21 -40.41
CA LYS A 191 -25.81 -44.66 -39.38
C LYS A 191 -27.06 -43.79 -39.41
N LYS A 192 -28.24 -44.39 -39.25
CA LYS A 192 -29.51 -43.65 -39.14
C LYS A 192 -29.68 -43.08 -37.72
N VAL A 193 -28.87 -42.08 -37.38
CA VAL A 193 -28.92 -41.43 -36.06
C VAL A 193 -29.93 -40.29 -36.08
N VAL A 194 -30.85 -40.29 -35.12
CA VAL A 194 -31.78 -39.19 -34.87
C VAL A 194 -31.51 -38.65 -33.47
N ILE A 195 -31.04 -37.40 -33.39
CA ILE A 195 -30.78 -36.73 -32.10
C ILE A 195 -31.93 -35.79 -31.77
N ALA A 196 -32.47 -35.91 -30.55
CA ALA A 196 -33.49 -34.99 -30.07
C ALA A 196 -32.88 -33.58 -29.87
N ALA A 197 -33.65 -32.52 -30.17
CA ALA A 197 -33.13 -31.14 -30.11
C ALA A 197 -32.60 -30.75 -28.71
N ASN A 198 -33.29 -31.19 -27.65
CA ASN A 198 -32.86 -31.02 -26.27
C ASN A 198 -31.59 -31.82 -25.94
N ALA A 199 -31.43 -33.03 -26.48
CA ALA A 199 -30.22 -33.83 -26.34
C ALA A 199 -29.02 -33.15 -27.02
N ARG A 200 -29.22 -32.61 -28.23
CA ARG A 200 -28.18 -31.86 -28.96
C ARG A 200 -27.75 -30.61 -28.20
N GLN A 201 -28.72 -29.82 -27.73
CA GLN A 201 -28.47 -28.64 -26.90
C GLN A 201 -27.74 -29.02 -25.60
N HIS A 202 -28.11 -30.14 -24.99
CA HIS A 202 -27.46 -30.64 -23.79
C HIS A 202 -25.99 -31.01 -24.05
N LEU A 203 -25.69 -31.79 -25.09
CA LEU A 203 -24.31 -32.12 -25.47
C LEU A 203 -23.49 -30.86 -25.76
N ALA A 204 -24.06 -29.89 -26.49
CA ALA A 204 -23.41 -28.63 -26.80
C ALA A 204 -23.15 -27.80 -25.53
N HIS A 205 -24.15 -27.66 -24.65
CA HIS A 205 -24.05 -26.91 -23.40
C HIS A 205 -23.00 -27.53 -22.47
N VAL A 206 -23.08 -28.84 -22.25
CA VAL A 206 -22.18 -29.53 -21.33
C VAL A 206 -20.76 -29.57 -21.86
N SER A 207 -20.52 -29.47 -23.18
CA SER A 207 -19.18 -29.34 -23.76
C SER A 207 -18.45 -28.05 -23.37
N GLY A 208 -19.17 -26.99 -22.96
CA GLY A 208 -18.59 -25.71 -22.56
C GLY A 208 -17.70 -25.04 -23.63
N GLY A 209 -18.03 -25.26 -24.91
CA GLY A 209 -17.26 -24.71 -26.04
C GLY A 209 -16.04 -25.54 -26.47
N ASP A 210 -15.87 -26.75 -25.94
CA ASP A 210 -14.85 -27.73 -26.37
C ASP A 210 -15.41 -28.71 -27.41
N ALA A 211 -15.03 -28.55 -28.68
CA ALA A 211 -15.47 -29.44 -29.76
C ALA A 211 -15.00 -30.89 -29.61
N ARG A 212 -13.81 -31.12 -29.05
CA ARG A 212 -13.29 -32.49 -28.85
C ARG A 212 -14.16 -33.22 -27.83
N ALA A 213 -14.52 -32.55 -26.75
CA ALA A 213 -15.40 -33.13 -25.74
C ALA A 213 -16.82 -33.37 -26.28
N ALA A 214 -17.37 -32.44 -27.05
CA ALA A 214 -18.68 -32.62 -27.71
C ALA A 214 -18.69 -33.85 -28.63
N LEU A 215 -17.67 -34.01 -29.47
CA LEU A 215 -17.54 -35.15 -30.37
C LEU A 215 -17.31 -36.47 -29.63
N ASN A 216 -16.56 -36.47 -28.53
CA ASN A 216 -16.38 -37.68 -27.72
C ASN A 216 -17.69 -38.10 -27.01
N ALA A 217 -18.46 -37.14 -26.49
CA ALA A 217 -19.76 -37.42 -25.87
C ALA A 217 -20.77 -37.93 -26.91
N LEU A 218 -20.79 -37.32 -28.10
CA LEU A 218 -21.59 -37.80 -29.23
C LEU A 218 -21.19 -39.21 -29.66
N GLU A 219 -19.88 -39.49 -29.75
CA GLU A 219 -19.37 -40.81 -30.09
C GLU A 219 -19.81 -41.85 -29.06
N LEU A 220 -19.71 -41.54 -27.76
CA LEU A 220 -20.18 -42.43 -26.72
C LEU A 220 -21.69 -42.69 -26.82
N ALA A 221 -22.49 -41.64 -27.03
CA ALA A 221 -23.94 -41.76 -27.21
C ALA A 221 -24.30 -42.66 -28.39
N VAL A 222 -23.66 -42.46 -29.54
CA VAL A 222 -23.95 -43.23 -30.76
C VAL A 222 -23.42 -44.67 -30.71
N LEU A 223 -22.36 -44.94 -29.95
CA LEU A 223 -21.79 -46.29 -29.83
C LEU A 223 -22.45 -47.13 -28.73
N THR A 224 -23.07 -46.52 -27.72
CA THR A 224 -23.71 -47.22 -26.60
C THR A 224 -25.23 -47.35 -26.74
N SER A 225 -25.85 -46.57 -27.61
CA SER A 225 -27.28 -46.66 -27.89
C SER A 225 -27.64 -47.89 -28.72
N GLU A 226 -28.76 -48.53 -28.37
CA GLU A 226 -29.36 -49.60 -29.18
C GLU A 226 -30.22 -49.02 -30.30
N THR A 227 -30.32 -49.74 -31.43
CA THR A 227 -31.24 -49.39 -32.51
C THR A 227 -32.67 -49.76 -32.14
N ASP A 228 -33.63 -48.96 -32.58
CA ASP A 228 -35.04 -49.30 -32.47
C ASP A 228 -35.47 -50.36 -33.52
N ALA A 229 -36.76 -50.72 -33.50
CA ALA A 229 -37.32 -51.71 -34.42
C ALA A 229 -37.25 -51.31 -35.91
N GLU A 230 -37.01 -50.04 -36.22
CA GLU A 230 -36.87 -49.50 -37.57
C GLU A 230 -35.41 -49.22 -37.97
N ASP A 231 -34.45 -49.68 -37.16
CA ASP A 231 -33.00 -49.53 -37.35
C ASP A 231 -32.52 -48.06 -37.21
N PHE A 232 -33.24 -47.25 -36.43
CA PHE A 232 -32.81 -45.89 -36.05
C PHE A 232 -32.16 -45.87 -34.67
N LEU A 233 -31.09 -45.08 -34.55
CA LEU A 233 -30.43 -44.76 -33.29
C LEU A 233 -31.00 -43.44 -32.75
N ASN A 234 -31.95 -43.55 -31.82
CA ASN A 234 -32.60 -42.39 -31.21
C ASN A 234 -31.81 -41.92 -29.98
N ILE A 235 -31.09 -40.81 -30.12
CA ILE A 235 -30.34 -40.18 -29.01
C ILE A 235 -31.29 -39.23 -28.26
N THR A 236 -31.82 -39.72 -27.13
CA THR A 236 -32.67 -38.92 -26.23
C THR A 236 -31.83 -38.08 -25.27
N LEU A 237 -32.50 -37.23 -24.47
CA LEU A 237 -31.81 -36.41 -23.47
C LEU A 237 -31.15 -37.30 -22.39
N GLU A 238 -31.83 -38.35 -21.96
CA GLU A 238 -31.33 -39.29 -20.94
C GLU A 238 -30.06 -39.99 -21.42
N ILE A 239 -30.04 -40.44 -22.68
CA ILE A 239 -28.85 -41.02 -23.30
C ILE A 239 -27.72 -39.99 -23.37
N ALA A 240 -28.02 -38.76 -23.77
CA ALA A 240 -27.02 -37.70 -23.82
C ALA A 240 -26.43 -37.39 -22.43
N GLU A 241 -27.27 -37.37 -21.39
CA GLU A 241 -26.85 -37.19 -19.99
C GLU A 241 -25.96 -38.34 -19.51
N GLU A 242 -26.30 -39.59 -19.82
CA GLU A 242 -25.49 -40.78 -19.47
C GLU A 242 -24.19 -40.88 -20.28
N SER A 243 -24.19 -40.37 -21.51
CA SER A 243 -23.04 -40.35 -22.42
C SER A 243 -22.02 -39.27 -22.09
N ILE A 244 -22.35 -38.43 -21.12
CA ILE A 244 -21.41 -37.54 -20.48
C ILE A 244 -20.94 -38.25 -19.23
N GLN A 245 -19.69 -38.75 -19.25
CA GLN A 245 -19.00 -39.00 -17.98
C GLN A 245 -19.09 -37.70 -17.19
N GLN A 246 -19.72 -37.75 -16.00
CA GLN A 246 -19.83 -36.62 -15.06
C GLN A 246 -18.55 -35.80 -15.19
N ARG A 247 -18.69 -34.65 -15.85
CA ARG A 247 -17.55 -33.77 -16.02
C ARG A 247 -17.14 -33.41 -14.60
N ALA A 248 -15.90 -33.73 -14.26
CA ALA A 248 -15.08 -32.79 -13.50
C ALA A 248 -15.49 -31.41 -14.01
N VAL A 249 -16.25 -30.71 -13.18
CA VAL A 249 -16.94 -29.46 -13.47
C VAL A 249 -15.99 -28.60 -14.29
N LEU A 250 -16.47 -27.89 -15.31
CA LEU A 250 -15.72 -26.89 -16.09
C LEU A 250 -15.01 -25.88 -15.15
N TYR A 251 -13.89 -26.31 -14.58
CA TYR A 251 -12.71 -25.56 -14.23
C TYR A 251 -11.79 -25.81 -15.41
N ASP A 252 -11.82 -24.89 -16.36
CA ASP A 252 -10.62 -24.71 -17.15
C ASP A 252 -9.63 -24.04 -16.20
N LYS A 253 -8.64 -24.79 -15.68
CA LYS A 253 -7.58 -24.25 -14.80
C LYS A 253 -6.90 -23.01 -15.38
N ASP A 254 -7.01 -22.83 -16.71
CA ASP A 254 -6.30 -21.79 -17.46
C ASP A 254 -7.28 -20.84 -18.21
N GLY A 255 -8.59 -20.95 -17.98
CA GLY A 255 -9.63 -20.18 -18.68
C GLY A 255 -10.23 -19.02 -17.86
N ASP A 256 -10.93 -18.10 -18.54
CA ASP A 256 -11.65 -16.98 -17.90
C ASP A 256 -12.57 -17.45 -16.76
N ALA A 257 -13.15 -18.65 -16.87
CA ALA A 257 -14.00 -19.25 -15.83
C ALA A 257 -13.26 -19.57 -14.51
N HIS A 258 -11.98 -19.96 -14.55
CA HIS A 258 -11.15 -20.12 -13.34
C HIS A 258 -10.88 -18.77 -12.70
N PHE A 259 -10.46 -17.79 -13.51
CA PHE A 259 -10.21 -16.42 -13.01
C PHE A 259 -11.47 -15.79 -12.44
N ASP A 260 -12.62 -15.98 -13.09
CA ASP A 260 -13.91 -15.49 -12.61
C ASP A 260 -14.33 -16.18 -11.32
N THR A 261 -14.14 -17.50 -11.21
CA THR A 261 -14.52 -18.25 -10.00
C THR A 261 -13.62 -17.90 -8.82
N ILE A 262 -12.29 -17.82 -9.00
CA ILE A 262 -11.40 -17.41 -7.91
C ILE A 262 -11.62 -15.93 -7.55
N SER A 263 -11.95 -15.09 -8.52
CA SER A 263 -12.29 -13.69 -8.27
C SER A 263 -13.60 -13.55 -7.51
N ALA A 264 -14.62 -14.35 -7.83
CA ALA A 264 -15.87 -14.43 -7.10
C ALA A 264 -15.65 -14.95 -5.67
N PHE A 265 -14.82 -15.97 -5.49
CA PHE A 265 -14.42 -16.48 -4.17
C PHE A 265 -13.78 -15.38 -3.31
N ILE A 266 -12.77 -14.69 -3.84
CA ILE A 266 -12.06 -13.61 -3.13
C ILE A 266 -12.98 -12.43 -2.83
N LYS A 267 -13.82 -12.03 -3.78
CA LYS A 267 -14.81 -10.96 -3.57
C LYS A 267 -15.86 -11.34 -2.52
N SER A 268 -16.26 -12.61 -2.45
CA SER A 268 -17.20 -13.10 -1.43
C SER A 268 -16.58 -13.06 -0.04
N MET A 269 -15.33 -13.50 0.11
CA MET A 269 -14.59 -13.35 1.36
C MET A 269 -14.41 -11.87 1.73
N ARG A 270 -14.08 -11.00 0.78
CA ARG A 270 -13.95 -9.53 0.98
C ARG A 270 -15.28 -8.90 1.42
N GLY A 271 -16.37 -9.30 0.79
CA GLY A 271 -17.74 -8.92 1.13
C GLY A 271 -18.23 -9.51 2.45
N SER A 272 -17.44 -10.36 3.10
CA SER A 272 -17.77 -11.06 4.34
C SER A 272 -19.04 -11.92 4.22
N ASP A 273 -19.22 -12.55 3.05
CA ASP A 273 -20.29 -13.52 2.77
C ASP A 273 -19.70 -14.95 2.84
N PRO A 274 -19.80 -15.63 4.00
CA PRO A 274 -19.24 -16.97 4.17
C PRO A 274 -19.95 -18.02 3.32
N ASP A 275 -21.25 -17.86 3.05
CA ASP A 275 -22.05 -18.82 2.29
C ASP A 275 -21.62 -18.80 0.82
N ALA A 276 -21.52 -17.60 0.23
CA ALA A 276 -21.03 -17.44 -1.13
C ALA A 276 -19.56 -17.88 -1.26
N ALA A 277 -18.71 -17.55 -0.29
CA ALA A 277 -17.30 -17.97 -0.30
C ALA A 277 -17.16 -19.51 -0.28
N LEU A 278 -17.92 -20.20 0.57
CA LEU A 278 -17.96 -21.67 0.59
C LEU A 278 -18.46 -22.25 -0.73
N PHE A 279 -19.52 -21.67 -1.31
CA PHE A 279 -20.06 -22.13 -2.59
C PHE A 279 -19.02 -22.04 -3.72
N TRP A 280 -18.37 -20.89 -3.87
CA TRP A 280 -17.34 -20.72 -4.90
C TRP A 280 -16.15 -21.64 -4.65
N MET A 281 -15.71 -21.80 -3.41
CA MET A 281 -14.63 -22.74 -3.07
C MET A 281 -15.00 -24.19 -3.37
N ALA A 282 -16.21 -24.63 -3.00
CA ALA A 282 -16.70 -25.98 -3.29
C ALA A 282 -16.76 -26.22 -4.80
N LYS A 283 -17.23 -25.22 -5.57
CA LYS A 283 -17.19 -25.26 -7.04
C LYS A 283 -15.76 -25.48 -7.55
N MET A 284 -14.76 -24.76 -7.04
CA MET A 284 -13.35 -24.95 -7.43
C MET A 284 -12.85 -26.37 -7.11
N ILE A 285 -13.16 -26.88 -5.91
CA ILE A 285 -12.72 -28.21 -5.45
C ILE A 285 -13.34 -29.34 -6.28
N GLU A 286 -14.65 -29.30 -6.52
CA GLU A 286 -15.35 -30.30 -7.34
C GLU A 286 -14.93 -30.23 -8.81
N ALA A 287 -14.44 -29.07 -9.25
CA ALA A 287 -13.89 -28.86 -10.58
C ALA A 287 -12.40 -29.26 -10.68
N GLY A 288 -11.79 -29.75 -9.60
CA GLY A 288 -10.43 -30.30 -9.60
C GLY A 288 -9.30 -29.27 -9.42
N GLU A 289 -9.62 -28.08 -8.90
CA GLU A 289 -8.61 -27.08 -8.54
C GLU A 289 -7.64 -27.61 -7.49
N ASP A 290 -6.37 -27.22 -7.58
CA ASP A 290 -5.41 -27.60 -6.54
C ASP A 290 -5.75 -26.87 -5.23
N PRO A 291 -6.04 -27.57 -4.12
CA PRO A 291 -6.28 -26.94 -2.82
C PRO A 291 -5.16 -25.99 -2.39
N ARG A 292 -3.91 -26.26 -2.80
CA ARG A 292 -2.77 -25.38 -2.50
C ARG A 292 -2.89 -24.02 -3.20
N PHE A 293 -3.51 -23.96 -4.38
CA PHE A 293 -3.82 -22.69 -5.03
C PHE A 293 -4.81 -21.88 -4.20
N ILE A 294 -5.88 -22.50 -3.71
CA ILE A 294 -6.89 -21.84 -2.88
C ILE A 294 -6.27 -21.35 -1.56
N PHE A 295 -5.44 -22.16 -0.90
CA PHE A 295 -4.68 -21.72 0.28
C PHE A 295 -3.74 -20.54 -0.01
N ARG A 296 -3.02 -20.54 -1.14
CA ARG A 296 -2.18 -19.38 -1.53
C ARG A 296 -3.01 -18.11 -1.66
N ARG A 297 -4.21 -18.19 -2.25
CA ARG A 297 -5.12 -17.04 -2.40
C ARG A 297 -5.65 -16.57 -1.05
N MET A 298 -5.98 -17.49 -0.14
CA MET A 298 -6.37 -17.18 1.25
C MET A 298 -5.22 -16.55 2.07
N LEU A 299 -3.97 -16.99 1.87
CA LEU A 299 -2.80 -16.39 2.53
C LEU A 299 -2.57 -14.95 2.09
N ILE A 300 -2.69 -14.68 0.78
CA ILE A 300 -2.63 -13.31 0.25
C ILE A 300 -3.77 -12.47 0.85
N PHE A 301 -5.00 -12.99 0.82
CA PHE A 301 -6.18 -12.33 1.37
C PHE A 301 -6.01 -11.99 2.87
N ALA A 302 -5.41 -12.89 3.65
CA ALA A 302 -5.14 -12.65 5.07
C ALA A 302 -4.25 -11.42 5.30
N GLY A 303 -3.28 -11.15 4.41
CA GLY A 303 -2.44 -9.95 4.49
C GLY A 303 -3.01 -8.71 3.81
N GLU A 304 -3.81 -8.89 2.75
CA GLU A 304 -4.33 -7.82 1.89
C GLU A 304 -5.64 -7.21 2.43
N ASP A 305 -6.61 -8.07 2.77
CA ASP A 305 -8.00 -7.69 3.03
C ASP A 305 -8.40 -7.82 4.51
N VAL A 306 -7.69 -8.65 5.27
CA VAL A 306 -7.83 -8.73 6.74
C VAL A 306 -6.74 -7.90 7.42
N GLY A 307 -5.48 -8.09 7.01
CA GLY A 307 -4.34 -7.27 7.41
C GLY A 307 -4.19 -7.19 8.93
N MET A 308 -3.97 -5.99 9.44
CA MET A 308 -3.80 -5.75 10.87
C MET A 308 -5.12 -5.67 11.64
N ALA A 309 -6.29 -5.72 10.99
CA ALA A 309 -7.55 -5.79 11.72
C ALA A 309 -7.68 -7.13 12.47
N ASP A 310 -7.05 -8.19 11.96
CA ASP A 310 -6.82 -9.41 12.72
C ASP A 310 -5.43 -10.00 12.41
N PRO A 311 -4.42 -9.71 13.25
CA PRO A 311 -3.05 -10.19 13.06
C PRO A 311 -2.90 -11.72 13.06
N GLN A 312 -3.88 -12.46 13.57
CA GLN A 312 -3.83 -13.93 13.62
C GLN A 312 -4.23 -14.58 12.29
N ALA A 313 -4.85 -13.85 11.37
CA ALA A 313 -5.40 -14.41 10.14
C ALA A 313 -4.36 -15.16 9.30
N LEU A 314 -3.17 -14.59 9.13
CA LEU A 314 -2.09 -15.24 8.39
C LEU A 314 -1.65 -16.55 9.08
N GLY A 315 -1.58 -16.55 10.42
CA GLY A 315 -1.23 -17.72 11.22
C GLY A 315 -2.27 -18.83 11.09
N VAL A 316 -3.56 -18.51 11.25
CA VAL A 316 -4.67 -19.46 11.13
C VAL A 316 -4.69 -20.13 9.75
N VAL A 317 -4.57 -19.34 8.68
CA VAL A 317 -4.56 -19.87 7.30
C VAL A 317 -3.30 -20.71 7.06
N SER A 318 -2.14 -20.29 7.55
CA SER A 318 -0.89 -21.05 7.43
C SER A 318 -0.98 -22.41 8.15
N SER A 319 -1.55 -22.44 9.36
CA SER A 319 -1.76 -23.68 10.10
C SER A 319 -2.76 -24.60 9.40
N ALA A 320 -3.84 -24.04 8.82
CA ALA A 320 -4.78 -24.83 8.03
C ALA A 320 -4.13 -25.41 6.77
N ALA A 321 -3.30 -24.64 6.06
CA ALA A 321 -2.57 -25.12 4.89
C ALA A 321 -1.56 -26.23 5.24
N GLN A 322 -0.82 -26.08 6.35
CA GLN A 322 0.09 -27.11 6.85
C GLN A 322 -0.67 -28.37 7.28
N ALA A 323 -1.77 -28.22 8.01
CA ALA A 323 -2.62 -29.35 8.38
C ALA A 323 -3.13 -30.10 7.14
N PHE A 324 -3.53 -29.37 6.10
CA PHE A 324 -3.88 -29.95 4.81
C PHE A 324 -2.73 -30.74 4.18
N ASP A 325 -1.50 -30.25 4.22
CA ASP A 325 -0.33 -30.97 3.68
C ASP A 325 -0.07 -32.31 4.40
N TYR A 326 -0.38 -32.39 5.71
CA TYR A 326 -0.26 -33.65 6.48
C TYR A 326 -1.42 -34.62 6.24
N VAL A 327 -2.64 -34.10 6.07
CA VAL A 327 -3.87 -34.93 6.02
C VAL A 327 -4.23 -35.32 4.58
N GLY A 328 -4.13 -34.41 3.62
CA GLY A 328 -4.55 -34.64 2.24
C GLY A 328 -6.08 -34.71 2.06
N MET A 329 -6.53 -35.05 0.85
CA MET A 329 -7.96 -35.24 0.54
C MET A 329 -8.42 -36.67 0.84
N PRO A 330 -9.70 -36.89 1.23
CA PRO A 330 -10.80 -35.92 1.30
C PRO A 330 -10.92 -35.11 2.60
N GLU A 331 -10.32 -35.55 3.71
CA GLU A 331 -10.47 -34.90 5.03
C GLU A 331 -9.90 -33.47 5.07
N GLY A 332 -8.96 -33.15 4.19
CA GLY A 332 -8.42 -31.80 4.01
C GLY A 332 -9.46 -30.74 3.62
N ARG A 333 -10.65 -31.15 3.17
CA ARG A 333 -11.81 -30.25 2.95
C ARG A 333 -12.18 -29.48 4.23
N TYR A 334 -12.01 -30.08 5.41
CA TYR A 334 -12.28 -29.39 6.67
C TYR A 334 -11.32 -28.23 6.93
N HIS A 335 -10.04 -28.38 6.58
CA HIS A 335 -9.04 -27.32 6.74
C HIS A 335 -9.29 -26.15 5.77
N LEU A 336 -9.69 -26.45 4.53
CA LEU A 336 -10.13 -25.44 3.56
C LEU A 336 -11.36 -24.67 4.08
N ALA A 337 -12.40 -25.39 4.52
CA ALA A 337 -13.61 -24.79 5.07
C ALA A 337 -13.32 -23.91 6.29
N GLN A 338 -12.49 -24.37 7.22
CA GLN A 338 -12.13 -23.61 8.41
C GLN A 338 -11.40 -22.30 8.05
N ALA A 339 -10.41 -22.34 7.15
CA ALA A 339 -9.69 -21.16 6.70
C ALA A 339 -10.62 -20.16 5.98
N CYS A 340 -11.47 -20.66 5.08
CA CYS A 340 -12.43 -19.84 4.34
C CYS A 340 -13.42 -19.14 5.27
N LEU A 341 -14.03 -19.87 6.21
CA LEU A 341 -14.98 -19.33 7.18
C LEU A 341 -14.33 -18.29 8.09
N TYR A 342 -13.12 -18.57 8.56
CA TYR A 342 -12.35 -17.63 9.37
C TYR A 342 -12.14 -16.30 8.62
N LEU A 343 -11.60 -16.34 7.41
CA LEU A 343 -11.33 -15.13 6.63
C LEU A 343 -12.61 -14.39 6.23
N SER A 344 -13.69 -15.11 5.94
CA SER A 344 -14.98 -14.50 5.59
C SER A 344 -15.59 -13.75 6.77
N THR A 345 -15.37 -14.22 8.01
CA THR A 345 -15.94 -13.62 9.22
C THR A 345 -14.98 -12.70 9.99
N ALA A 346 -13.70 -12.67 9.63
CA ALA A 346 -12.70 -11.77 10.21
C ALA A 346 -13.00 -10.30 9.87
N PRO A 347 -12.66 -9.35 10.77
CA PRO A 347 -12.75 -7.92 10.47
C PRO A 347 -11.83 -7.56 9.29
N LYS A 348 -12.29 -6.67 8.41
CA LYS A 348 -11.58 -6.32 7.18
C LYS A 348 -10.80 -5.03 7.34
N SER A 349 -9.55 -5.02 6.87
CA SER A 349 -8.75 -3.81 6.72
C SER A 349 -7.72 -3.99 5.61
N ASN A 350 -7.67 -3.00 4.72
CA ASN A 350 -6.70 -2.89 3.64
C ASN A 350 -5.56 -1.90 3.97
N SER A 351 -5.38 -1.54 5.24
CA SER A 351 -4.36 -0.56 5.68
C SER A 351 -2.92 -0.95 5.30
N ALA A 352 -2.66 -2.25 5.08
CA ALA A 352 -1.37 -2.76 4.61
C ALA A 352 -1.00 -2.26 3.20
N PHE A 353 -1.98 -1.77 2.41
CA PHE A 353 -1.71 -1.11 1.14
C PHE A 353 -0.82 0.13 1.25
N ALA A 354 -0.69 0.69 2.46
CA ALA A 354 0.27 1.74 2.80
C ALA A 354 1.69 1.46 2.27
N PHE A 355 2.10 0.20 2.18
CA PHE A 355 3.39 -0.18 1.60
C PHE A 355 3.50 0.13 0.10
N PHE A 356 2.43 -0.06 -0.67
CA PHE A 356 2.41 0.28 -2.09
C PHE A 356 2.41 1.80 -2.34
N ASP A 357 1.79 2.56 -1.44
CA ASP A 357 1.89 4.03 -1.44
C ASP A 357 3.33 4.48 -1.15
N ALA A 358 4.02 3.81 -0.23
CA ALA A 358 5.44 4.03 0.03
C ALA A 358 6.32 3.67 -1.18
N ILE A 359 6.06 2.55 -1.86
CA ILE A 359 6.74 2.20 -3.13
C ILE A 359 6.53 3.29 -4.17
N SER A 360 5.31 3.82 -4.27
CA SER A 360 4.98 4.88 -5.24
C SER A 360 5.71 6.18 -4.92
N ALA A 361 5.82 6.54 -3.64
CA ALA A 361 6.62 7.68 -3.18
C ALA A 361 8.10 7.52 -3.56
N VAL A 362 8.70 6.37 -3.23
CA VAL A 362 10.11 6.05 -3.54
C VAL A 362 10.39 6.07 -5.05
N ARG A 363 9.42 5.70 -5.90
CA ARG A 363 9.59 5.76 -7.36
C ARG A 363 9.48 7.16 -7.93
N ALA A 364 8.67 8.01 -7.30
CA ALA A 364 8.44 9.39 -7.74
C ALA A 364 9.60 10.31 -7.33
N GLU A 365 10.23 10.04 -6.19
CA GLU A 365 11.32 10.83 -5.64
C GLU A 365 12.67 10.25 -6.11
N GLN A 366 13.45 11.06 -6.83
CA GLN A 366 14.78 10.68 -7.28
C GLN A 366 15.82 11.02 -6.21
N ALA A 367 16.30 9.98 -5.53
CA ALA A 367 17.44 9.98 -4.63
C ALA A 367 17.26 10.80 -3.33
N ASP A 368 16.65 10.18 -2.33
CA ASP A 368 16.76 10.63 -0.94
C ASP A 368 17.68 9.69 -0.16
N GLU A 369 18.71 10.25 0.45
CA GLU A 369 19.56 9.51 1.38
C GLU A 369 18.82 9.28 2.71
N VAL A 370 19.07 8.14 3.34
CA VAL A 370 18.64 7.86 4.71
C VAL A 370 19.18 8.99 5.61
N PRO A 371 18.37 9.58 6.53
CA PRO A 371 18.88 10.59 7.46
C PRO A 371 20.14 10.11 8.19
N ASP A 372 21.15 10.98 8.35
CA ASP A 372 22.43 10.60 8.95
C ASP A 372 22.27 9.99 10.34
N THR A 373 21.28 10.44 11.11
CA THR A 373 20.92 9.90 12.44
C THR A 373 20.42 8.46 12.41
N LEU A 374 20.05 7.92 11.25
CA LEU A 374 19.58 6.55 11.06
C LEU A 374 20.56 5.67 10.27
N LYS A 375 21.62 6.26 9.70
CA LYS A 375 22.67 5.52 8.98
C LYS A 375 23.45 4.63 9.95
N ASP A 376 23.99 3.52 9.43
CA ASP A 376 24.78 2.58 10.21
C ASP A 376 26.09 3.22 10.72
N ALA A 377 26.21 3.34 12.04
CA ALA A 377 27.38 3.90 12.72
C ALA A 377 28.65 3.03 12.54
N ASN A 378 28.49 1.72 12.30
CA ASN A 378 29.63 0.80 12.22
C ASN A 378 30.33 0.81 10.87
N ARG A 379 29.68 1.29 9.82
CA ARG A 379 30.20 1.18 8.45
C ARG A 379 31.20 2.29 8.11
N ASP A 380 30.98 3.53 8.60
CA ASP A 380 31.83 4.72 8.31
C ASP A 380 31.79 5.81 9.42
N GLY A 381 31.52 5.44 10.67
CA GLY A 381 31.12 6.37 11.75
C GLY A 381 32.09 7.49 12.17
N LYS A 382 33.37 7.47 11.74
CA LYS A 382 34.35 8.54 12.12
C LYS A 382 34.55 9.64 11.07
N ALA A 383 34.14 9.44 9.82
CA ALA A 383 34.38 10.40 8.74
C ALA A 383 33.13 11.19 8.32
N PHE A 384 31.93 10.64 8.53
CA PHE A 384 30.67 11.21 8.02
C PHE A 384 29.56 11.40 9.07
N GLY A 385 29.80 11.10 10.35
CA GLY A 385 28.82 11.32 11.43
C GLY A 385 27.58 10.40 11.36
N HIS A 386 27.67 9.26 10.68
CA HIS A 386 26.58 8.29 10.58
C HIS A 386 26.17 7.72 11.96
N GLY A 387 24.87 7.71 12.24
CA GLY A 387 24.28 7.23 13.48
C GLY A 387 24.46 8.16 14.69
N GLU A 388 25.22 9.26 14.54
CA GLU A 388 25.23 10.34 15.53
C GLU A 388 23.87 11.04 15.52
N GLY A 389 23.33 11.39 16.69
CA GLY A 389 21.97 11.94 16.79
C GLY A 389 20.85 10.91 17.01
N TYR A 390 21.05 9.61 16.75
CA TYR A 390 20.01 8.59 16.98
C TYR A 390 19.54 8.55 18.45
N LEU A 391 18.22 8.63 18.68
CA LEU A 391 17.57 8.46 19.97
C LEU A 391 17.06 7.01 20.05
N TYR A 392 17.72 6.19 20.86
CA TYR A 392 17.38 4.78 21.01
C TYR A 392 16.11 4.60 21.85
N PRO A 393 14.97 4.14 21.28
CA PRO A 393 13.68 4.19 21.97
C PRO A 393 13.64 3.44 23.31
N HIS A 394 14.36 2.32 23.44
CA HIS A 394 14.37 1.53 24.68
C HIS A 394 15.08 2.21 25.86
N ALA A 395 15.85 3.28 25.61
CA ALA A 395 16.44 4.10 26.67
C ALA A 395 15.45 5.10 27.28
N TYR A 396 14.25 5.22 26.70
CA TYR A 396 13.21 6.14 27.14
C TYR A 396 12.06 5.39 27.81
N ARG A 397 11.31 6.11 28.65
CA ARG A 397 10.11 5.59 29.31
C ARG A 397 9.10 5.11 28.26
N ASP A 398 8.42 4.01 28.58
CA ASP A 398 7.48 3.34 27.67
C ASP A 398 8.12 2.84 26.35
N HIS A 399 9.46 2.79 26.30
CA HIS A 399 10.27 2.40 25.14
C HIS A 399 9.98 3.24 23.89
N TRP A 400 9.68 4.52 24.06
CA TRP A 400 9.31 5.41 22.96
C TRP A 400 9.88 6.83 23.13
N VAL A 401 10.30 7.44 22.02
CA VAL A 401 10.78 8.83 21.94
C VAL A 401 10.28 9.50 20.66
N ALA A 402 9.95 10.78 20.77
CA ALA A 402 9.58 11.60 19.61
C ALA A 402 10.84 11.90 18.78
N GLN A 403 11.06 11.12 17.71
CA GLN A 403 12.11 11.35 16.72
C GLN A 403 11.53 11.26 15.30
N GLN A 404 12.10 12.03 14.37
CA GLN A 404 11.87 11.88 12.95
C GLN A 404 12.56 10.62 12.40
N TYR A 405 11.82 9.82 11.62
CA TYR A 405 12.34 8.62 10.95
C TYR A 405 12.32 8.70 9.42
N LEU A 406 11.42 9.50 8.84
CA LEU A 406 11.37 9.74 7.40
C LEU A 406 12.36 10.86 7.00
N PRO A 407 12.88 10.86 5.76
CA PRO A 407 13.62 12.01 5.21
C PRO A 407 12.81 13.31 5.30
N ASP A 408 13.50 14.45 5.35
CA ASP A 408 12.88 15.78 5.49
C ASP A 408 11.83 16.07 4.40
N VAL A 409 12.10 15.62 3.18
CA VAL A 409 11.21 15.80 2.02
C VAL A 409 9.89 15.04 2.17
N LEU A 410 9.91 13.92 2.89
CA LEU A 410 8.76 13.05 3.14
C LEU A 410 8.08 13.31 4.48
N GLN A 411 8.51 14.35 5.19
CA GLN A 411 8.01 14.64 6.52
C GLN A 411 6.54 15.07 6.49
N GLY A 412 5.76 14.57 7.46
CA GLY A 412 4.31 14.80 7.51
C GLY A 412 3.51 13.92 6.54
N ARG A 413 4.16 13.15 5.65
CA ARG A 413 3.48 12.17 4.81
C ARG A 413 3.03 10.99 5.67
N ILE A 414 1.78 10.57 5.47
CA ILE A 414 1.16 9.47 6.18
C ILE A 414 1.00 8.31 5.21
N PHE A 415 1.64 7.19 5.50
CA PHE A 415 1.45 5.94 4.75
C PHE A 415 0.41 5.06 5.43
N TYR A 416 0.66 4.70 6.69
CA TYR A 416 -0.20 3.79 7.44
C TYR A 416 -1.24 4.54 8.26
N GLN A 417 -2.51 4.27 8.00
CA GLN A 417 -3.65 4.77 8.77
C GLN A 417 -4.47 3.57 9.28
N PRO A 418 -4.32 3.19 10.56
CA PRO A 418 -5.09 2.09 11.13
C PRO A 418 -6.60 2.35 10.97
N SER A 419 -7.34 1.32 10.56
CA SER A 419 -8.79 1.38 10.47
C SER A 419 -9.45 1.32 11.86
N ALA A 420 -10.76 1.52 11.89
CA ALA A 420 -11.57 1.32 13.09
C ALA A 420 -11.99 -0.15 13.30
N GLN A 421 -11.42 -1.10 12.54
CA GLN A 421 -11.81 -2.51 12.56
C GLN A 421 -10.84 -3.36 13.40
N GLY A 422 -11.39 -4.29 14.17
CA GLY A 422 -10.63 -5.31 14.90
C GLY A 422 -9.48 -4.75 15.78
N TYR A 423 -8.32 -5.37 15.69
CA TYR A 423 -7.11 -4.96 16.43
C TYR A 423 -6.65 -3.54 16.08
N GLU A 424 -6.83 -3.09 14.84
CA GLU A 424 -6.42 -1.73 14.46
C GLU A 424 -7.14 -0.65 15.25
N ALA A 425 -8.41 -0.86 15.59
CA ALA A 425 -9.17 0.04 16.44
C ALA A 425 -8.47 0.29 17.79
N SER A 426 -7.82 -0.74 18.34
CA SER A 426 -7.13 -0.66 19.64
C SER A 426 -5.81 0.12 19.58
N ILE A 427 -5.16 0.17 18.41
CA ILE A 427 -3.86 0.85 18.23
C ILE A 427 -3.98 2.22 17.54
N GLN A 428 -5.12 2.50 16.90
CA GLN A 428 -5.35 3.71 16.11
C GLN A 428 -5.01 4.99 16.88
N GLU A 429 -5.49 5.08 18.12
CA GLU A 429 -5.26 6.25 18.97
C GLU A 429 -3.78 6.40 19.34
N ASN A 430 -3.11 5.31 19.70
CA ASN A 430 -1.71 5.35 20.10
C ASN A 430 -0.80 5.75 18.91
N VAL A 431 -1.07 5.21 17.72
CA VAL A 431 -0.37 5.58 16.49
C VAL A 431 -0.56 7.07 16.17
N ALA A 432 -1.77 7.61 16.35
CA ALA A 432 -2.04 9.03 16.16
C ALA A 432 -1.28 9.90 17.18
N ARG A 433 -1.32 9.55 18.48
CA ARG A 433 -0.62 10.28 19.56
C ARG A 433 0.89 10.34 19.34
N HIS A 434 1.51 9.20 19.02
CA HIS A 434 2.95 9.16 18.73
C HIS A 434 3.32 10.05 17.54
N ARG A 435 2.48 10.06 16.50
CA ARG A 435 2.70 10.89 15.32
C ARG A 435 2.57 12.38 15.60
N GLU A 436 1.58 12.80 16.41
CA GLU A 436 1.42 14.19 16.85
C GLU A 436 2.64 14.66 17.65
N ALA A 437 3.11 13.84 18.59
CA ALA A 437 4.27 14.16 19.42
C ALA A 437 5.57 14.26 18.59
N GLN A 438 5.74 13.42 17.56
CA GLN A 438 6.87 13.52 16.62
C GLN A 438 6.84 14.83 15.82
N LEU A 439 5.68 15.27 15.35
CA LEU A 439 5.54 16.55 14.63
C LEU A 439 5.78 17.75 15.55
N ALA A 440 5.23 17.72 16.76
CA ALA A 440 5.40 18.78 17.75
C ALA A 440 6.87 18.94 18.17
N ALA A 441 7.57 17.82 18.40
CA ALA A 441 8.99 17.82 18.74
C ALA A 441 9.84 18.46 17.64
N PHE A 442 9.58 18.12 16.38
CA PHE A 442 10.28 18.72 15.24
C PHE A 442 10.06 20.23 15.12
N LEU A 443 8.80 20.69 15.16
CA LEU A 443 8.49 22.12 15.05
C LEU A 443 9.08 22.96 16.19
N SER A 444 9.41 22.31 17.32
CA SER A 444 10.06 22.95 18.47
C SER A 444 11.59 22.99 18.41
N GLN A 445 12.24 22.22 17.53
CA GLN A 445 13.70 22.12 17.45
C GLN A 445 14.27 22.95 16.29
N THR A 446 15.23 23.85 16.60
CA THR A 446 16.22 24.33 15.63
C THR A 446 17.28 23.24 15.41
N VAL A 447 17.48 22.85 14.15
CA VAL A 447 18.33 21.75 13.65
C VAL A 447 19.69 21.61 14.40
N PRO A 448 20.12 20.39 14.81
CA PRO A 448 21.40 20.17 15.47
C PRO A 448 22.59 20.08 14.49
N GLU A 449 23.76 20.53 14.95
CA GLU A 449 25.07 20.34 14.29
C GLU A 449 26.05 19.67 15.28
N GLN A 450 26.97 18.86 14.74
CA GLN A 450 27.87 17.93 15.42
C GLN A 450 28.84 18.55 16.46
N SER A 451 29.11 17.82 17.55
CA SER A 451 30.41 17.88 18.25
C SER A 451 30.63 16.64 19.13
N GLY A 452 31.74 15.93 18.89
CA GLY A 452 32.10 14.69 19.59
C GLY A 452 32.79 14.93 20.94
N SER A 453 32.11 14.59 22.04
CA SER A 453 32.75 14.42 23.35
C SER A 453 32.21 13.17 24.07
N SER A 454 33.10 12.55 24.86
CA SER A 454 32.95 11.21 25.46
C SER A 454 31.86 11.10 26.56
N ASN A 455 31.20 12.20 26.92
CA ASN A 455 30.14 12.24 27.97
C ASN A 455 28.72 12.11 27.41
N TYR A 456 28.59 11.91 26.10
CA TYR A 456 27.34 11.87 25.34
C TYR A 456 26.37 10.74 25.74
N TRP A 457 26.88 9.63 26.30
CA TRP A 457 26.06 8.45 26.63
C TRP A 457 25.25 8.60 27.93
N GLU A 458 25.78 9.29 28.94
CA GLU A 458 25.09 9.50 30.23
C GLU A 458 24.08 10.65 30.19
N ALA A 459 24.27 11.58 29.26
CA ALA A 459 23.41 12.71 29.00
C ALA A 459 22.05 12.32 28.36
N ARG A 460 22.03 11.29 27.51
CA ARG A 460 20.89 11.00 26.61
C ARG A 460 19.72 10.24 27.22
N THR A 461 19.88 9.62 28.38
CA THR A 461 18.80 8.96 29.12
C THR A 461 17.88 9.94 29.84
N LEU A 462 18.18 11.25 29.78
CA LEU A 462 17.60 12.23 30.68
C LEU A 462 16.81 13.37 29.97
N ASP A 463 16.78 13.43 28.63
CA ASP A 463 16.07 14.52 27.92
C ASP A 463 14.55 14.32 27.93
N ASN A 464 13.91 14.79 29.01
CA ASN A 464 12.48 14.66 29.29
C ASN A 464 11.62 15.79 28.67
N SER A 465 12.07 16.41 27.58
CA SER A 465 11.35 17.49 26.90
C SER A 465 9.93 17.08 26.45
N GLY A 466 9.76 15.82 26.02
CA GLY A 466 8.45 15.24 25.71
C GLY A 466 7.52 15.07 26.92
N GLU A 467 8.07 14.74 28.10
CA GLU A 467 7.28 14.65 29.34
C GLU A 467 6.75 16.03 29.75
N LEU A 468 7.59 17.07 29.69
CA LEU A 468 7.18 18.45 29.95
C LEU A 468 6.00 18.86 29.05
N LEU A 469 6.07 18.58 27.75
CA LEU A 469 5.01 18.91 26.81
C LEU A 469 3.71 18.15 27.11
N ASN A 470 3.79 16.87 27.49
CA ASN A 470 2.64 16.09 27.93
C ASN A 470 2.03 16.65 29.23
N ASP A 471 2.85 17.02 30.20
CA ASP A 471 2.42 17.63 31.47
C ASP A 471 1.68 18.96 31.23
N VAL A 472 2.24 19.81 30.37
CA VAL A 472 1.63 21.09 29.97
C VAL A 472 0.30 20.85 29.24
N ARG A 473 0.28 19.94 28.25
CA ARG A 473 -0.96 19.58 27.51
C ARG A 473 -2.04 19.09 28.46
N ASN A 474 -1.73 18.09 29.29
CA ASN A 474 -2.69 17.48 30.21
C ASN A 474 -3.29 18.53 31.16
N ARG A 475 -2.47 19.44 31.68
CA ARG A 475 -2.93 20.50 32.57
C ARG A 475 -3.83 21.52 31.88
N LEU A 476 -3.45 21.98 30.68
CA LEU A 476 -4.27 22.90 29.90
C LEU A 476 -5.62 22.26 29.54
N THR A 477 -5.63 21.00 29.15
CA THR A 477 -6.86 20.26 28.86
C THR A 477 -7.73 20.06 30.11
N GLU A 478 -7.13 19.66 31.25
CA GLU A 478 -7.84 19.50 32.53
C GLU A 478 -8.50 20.80 32.99
N TRP A 479 -7.80 21.93 32.88
CA TRP A 479 -8.32 23.24 33.26
C TRP A 479 -9.38 23.75 32.30
N SER A 480 -9.32 23.32 31.03
CA SER A 480 -10.32 23.64 30.02
C SER A 480 -11.67 22.96 30.28
N LYS A 481 -11.72 21.87 31.06
CA LYS A 481 -12.97 21.15 31.40
C LYS A 481 -13.87 20.94 30.17
N LEU A 482 -13.32 20.34 29.14
CA LEU A 482 -14.00 20.16 27.86
C LEU A 482 -15.14 19.14 27.99
N SER A 483 -16.25 19.43 27.33
CA SER A 483 -17.37 18.53 27.08
C SER A 483 -17.49 18.23 25.58
N ARG A 484 -18.30 17.23 25.22
CA ARG A 484 -18.48 16.82 23.81
C ARG A 484 -18.97 17.95 22.90
N ASN A 485 -19.68 18.92 23.46
CA ASN A 485 -20.30 20.06 22.78
C ASN A 485 -19.62 21.41 23.09
N THR A 486 -18.39 21.42 23.61
CA THR A 486 -17.68 22.68 23.88
C THR A 486 -17.22 23.32 22.57
N LEU A 487 -17.62 24.56 22.32
CA LEU A 487 -17.05 25.37 21.23
C LEU A 487 -15.70 25.96 21.65
N ALA A 488 -14.61 25.42 21.11
CA ALA A 488 -13.25 25.74 21.54
C ALA A 488 -12.37 26.35 20.43
N LEU A 489 -11.51 27.28 20.83
CA LEU A 489 -10.44 27.87 20.03
C LEU A 489 -9.07 27.51 20.61
N VAL A 490 -8.18 26.97 19.78
CA VAL A 490 -6.78 26.75 20.10
C VAL A 490 -5.94 27.84 19.45
N LEU A 491 -5.32 28.68 20.27
CA LEU A 491 -4.35 29.69 19.84
C LEU A 491 -2.95 29.10 19.74
N ASN A 492 -2.13 29.66 18.84
CA ASN A 492 -0.76 29.19 18.59
C ASN A 492 -0.72 27.67 18.31
N ALA A 493 -1.69 27.17 17.54
CA ALA A 493 -1.96 25.75 17.34
C ALA A 493 -0.97 25.02 16.42
N GLY A 494 0.08 25.70 15.96
CA GLY A 494 1.01 25.21 14.92
C GLY A 494 1.69 23.90 15.28
N ASP A 495 1.91 23.64 16.58
CA ASP A 495 2.50 22.39 17.07
C ASP A 495 1.53 21.20 17.10
N GLY A 496 0.22 21.43 16.90
CA GLY A 496 -0.82 20.41 16.90
C GLY A 496 -1.10 19.75 18.25
N LEU A 497 -0.35 20.09 19.31
CA LEU A 497 -0.34 19.37 20.59
C LEU A 497 -1.68 19.47 21.33
N LEU A 498 -2.25 20.68 21.38
CA LEU A 498 -3.55 20.93 22.01
C LEU A 498 -4.71 20.60 21.05
N LEU A 499 -4.54 20.88 19.76
CA LEU A 499 -5.59 20.67 18.76
C LEU A 499 -6.00 19.21 18.66
N GLY A 500 -5.04 18.28 18.63
CA GLY A 500 -5.32 16.85 18.58
C GLY A 500 -6.10 16.36 19.80
N GLU A 501 -5.72 16.81 21.01
CA GLU A 501 -6.41 16.42 22.24
C GLU A 501 -7.83 16.99 22.33
N PHE A 502 -8.04 18.23 21.88
CA PHE A 502 -9.35 18.87 21.88
C PHE A 502 -10.32 18.17 20.92
N LEU A 503 -9.84 17.79 19.73
CA LEU A 503 -10.62 17.01 18.78
C LEU A 503 -11.01 15.64 19.32
N ARG A 504 -10.26 15.03 20.24
CA ARG A 504 -10.65 13.75 20.85
C ARG A 504 -11.77 13.89 21.89
N GLN A 505 -11.80 15.00 22.62
CA GLN A 505 -12.77 15.23 23.70
C GLN A 505 -14.06 15.89 23.20
N ILE A 506 -13.97 16.71 22.17
CA ILE A 506 -15.09 17.42 21.55
C ILE A 506 -15.56 16.61 20.34
N SER A 507 -16.72 15.98 20.44
CA SER A 507 -17.27 15.06 19.43
C SER A 507 -18.58 15.52 18.79
N GLU A 508 -19.13 16.64 19.24
CA GLU A 508 -20.41 17.20 18.75
C GLU A 508 -20.27 18.65 18.24
N GLU A 509 -19.12 19.29 18.47
CA GLU A 509 -18.83 20.65 18.02
C GLU A 509 -17.50 20.77 17.25
N THR A 510 -17.35 21.83 16.46
CA THR A 510 -16.11 22.08 15.70
C THR A 510 -15.04 22.75 16.56
N VAL A 511 -13.80 22.24 16.50
CA VAL A 511 -12.63 22.89 17.11
C VAL A 511 -11.98 23.86 16.13
N TYR A 512 -11.74 25.09 16.58
CA TYR A 512 -11.10 26.13 15.80
C TYR A 512 -9.63 26.25 16.19
N ALA A 513 -8.76 26.49 15.22
CA ALA A 513 -7.32 26.59 15.46
C ALA A 513 -6.71 27.76 14.70
N LEU A 514 -5.91 28.57 15.40
CA LEU A 514 -5.14 29.67 14.82
C LEU A 514 -3.65 29.32 14.81
N VAL A 515 -3.07 29.36 13.62
CA VAL A 515 -1.63 29.10 13.38
C VAL A 515 -0.91 30.36 12.91
N ASN A 516 0.41 30.40 13.07
CA ASN A 516 1.21 31.60 12.81
C ASN A 516 1.78 31.66 11.39
N SER A 517 1.81 30.52 10.68
CA SER A 517 2.32 30.44 9.31
C SER A 517 1.38 29.68 8.38
N LYS A 518 1.41 30.03 7.08
CA LYS A 518 0.68 29.28 6.05
C LYS A 518 1.16 27.83 5.94
N GLN A 519 2.43 27.58 6.25
CA GLN A 519 3.03 26.25 6.27
C GLN A 519 2.44 25.38 7.40
N GLU A 520 2.36 25.90 8.63
CA GLU A 520 1.65 25.23 9.74
C GLU A 520 0.21 24.87 9.35
N LYS A 521 -0.51 25.79 8.70
CA LYS A 521 -1.89 25.54 8.25
C LYS A 521 -1.95 24.36 7.28
N GLN A 522 -1.05 24.26 6.32
CA GLN A 522 -1.02 23.16 5.35
C GLN A 522 -0.71 21.83 6.04
N ILE A 523 0.29 21.80 6.93
CA ILE A 523 0.68 20.62 7.70
C ILE A 523 -0.50 20.10 8.52
N LEU A 524 -1.14 20.96 9.32
CA LEU A 524 -2.25 20.55 10.18
C LEU A 524 -3.50 20.14 9.37
N ASN A 525 -3.80 20.77 8.24
CA ASN A 525 -4.90 20.35 7.38
C ASN A 525 -4.67 18.95 6.80
N GLY A 526 -3.44 18.63 6.38
CA GLY A 526 -3.09 17.28 5.97
C GLY A 526 -3.22 16.28 7.12
N PHE A 527 -2.74 16.68 8.29
CA PHE A 527 -2.74 15.84 9.49
C PHE A 527 -4.15 15.47 9.97
N PHE A 528 -5.05 16.44 10.05
CA PHE A 528 -6.43 16.26 10.51
C PHE A 528 -7.44 16.08 9.35
N THR A 529 -7.01 15.43 8.26
CA THR A 529 -7.90 15.14 7.13
C THR A 529 -9.05 14.22 7.52
N ASN A 530 -8.77 13.21 8.36
CA ASN A 530 -9.73 12.24 8.92
C ASN A 530 -9.45 12.07 10.43
N PRO A 531 -9.90 13.02 11.27
CA PRO A 531 -9.69 12.95 12.71
C PRO A 531 -10.54 11.83 13.33
N SER A 532 -10.08 11.26 14.45
CA SER A 532 -10.76 10.16 15.13
C SER A 532 -12.17 10.50 15.62
N SER A 533 -12.46 11.78 15.86
CA SER A 533 -13.80 12.26 16.22
C SER A 533 -14.77 12.40 15.04
N GLY A 534 -14.27 12.30 13.79
CA GLY A 534 -15.07 12.54 12.58
C GLY A 534 -15.36 14.02 12.30
N ILE A 535 -15.06 14.93 13.23
CA ILE A 535 -15.25 16.39 13.06
C ILE A 535 -13.93 17.03 12.63
N LYS A 536 -13.92 17.67 11.46
CA LYS A 536 -12.73 18.36 10.96
C LYS A 536 -12.54 19.71 11.67
N PRO A 537 -11.31 20.03 12.13
CA PRO A 537 -11.04 21.34 12.71
C PRO A 537 -11.11 22.44 11.65
N LYS A 538 -11.49 23.65 12.05
CA LYS A 538 -11.37 24.86 11.23
C LYS A 538 -10.06 25.57 11.54
N ILE A 539 -9.12 25.54 10.58
CA ILE A 539 -7.78 26.09 10.76
C ILE A 539 -7.61 27.38 9.95
N ALA A 540 -7.34 28.48 10.66
CA ALA A 540 -7.05 29.79 10.07
C ALA A 540 -5.62 30.24 10.37
N HIS A 541 -5.11 31.12 9.52
CA HIS A 541 -3.76 31.68 9.64
C HIS A 541 -3.88 33.19 9.77
N GLU A 542 -3.39 33.74 10.88
CA GLU A 542 -3.33 35.19 11.08
C GLU A 542 -2.07 35.63 11.84
N VAL A 543 -1.47 36.72 11.38
CA VAL A 543 -0.25 37.31 11.97
C VAL A 543 -0.52 37.93 13.34
N SER A 544 -1.76 38.40 13.57
CA SER A 544 -2.21 39.01 14.84
C SER A 544 -2.67 37.98 15.88
N THR A 545 -2.78 36.70 15.51
CA THR A 545 -3.40 35.62 16.31
C THR A 545 -4.80 35.95 16.83
N ASN A 546 -5.54 36.83 16.14
CA ASN A 546 -6.93 37.13 16.47
C ASN A 546 -7.90 36.14 15.77
N PRO A 547 -9.16 35.99 16.24
CA PRO A 547 -10.14 35.12 15.60
C PRO A 547 -10.92 35.74 14.42
N GLU A 548 -10.60 36.95 13.96
CA GLU A 548 -11.28 37.61 12.84
C GLU A 548 -11.12 36.86 11.52
N SER A 549 -10.00 36.14 11.34
CA SER A 549 -9.75 35.28 10.17
C SER A 549 -10.79 34.18 9.92
N PHE A 550 -11.69 33.89 10.87
CA PHE A 550 -12.75 32.91 10.63
C PHE A 550 -13.97 33.49 9.90
N GLU A 551 -14.04 34.82 9.73
CA GLU A 551 -15.10 35.54 8.98
C GLU A 551 -16.54 35.18 9.41
N ILE A 552 -16.75 34.80 10.68
CA ILE A 552 -18.08 34.48 11.25
C ILE A 552 -18.43 35.53 12.31
N ALA A 553 -19.45 36.35 12.03
CA ALA A 553 -19.81 37.52 12.83
C ALA A 553 -20.27 37.21 14.28
N ASP A 554 -20.84 36.03 14.52
CA ASP A 554 -21.49 35.66 15.79
C ASP A 554 -20.73 34.63 16.63
N LEU A 555 -19.45 34.40 16.31
CA LEU A 555 -18.72 33.31 16.94
C LEU A 555 -18.29 33.70 18.36
N ARG A 556 -18.70 32.90 19.36
CA ARG A 556 -18.41 33.10 20.78
C ARG A 556 -17.95 31.79 21.41
N PHE A 557 -16.64 31.66 21.58
CA PHE A 557 -16.00 30.47 22.15
C PHE A 557 -16.27 30.34 23.63
N GLU A 558 -16.60 29.12 24.07
CA GLU A 558 -16.67 28.77 25.48
C GLU A 558 -15.29 28.58 26.09
N ARG A 559 -14.32 28.12 25.28
CA ARG A 559 -12.93 27.93 25.69
C ARG A 559 -11.99 28.51 24.65
N ILE A 560 -11.08 29.36 25.07
CA ILE A 560 -9.94 29.79 24.26
C ILE A 560 -8.68 29.36 24.99
N VAL A 561 -7.86 28.54 24.34
CA VAL A 561 -6.76 27.83 24.99
C VAL A 561 -5.50 27.99 24.19
N GLY A 562 -4.36 28.19 24.85
CA GLY A 562 -3.11 28.34 24.13
C GLY A 562 -1.86 28.13 24.99
N ARG A 563 -0.77 27.77 24.33
CA ARG A 563 0.56 27.62 24.91
C ARG A 563 1.49 28.65 24.32
N ASN A 564 2.21 29.40 25.15
CA ASN A 564 3.16 30.45 24.75
C ASN A 564 2.55 31.46 23.75
N VAL A 565 1.32 31.92 24.02
CA VAL A 565 0.60 32.90 23.19
C VAL A 565 1.10 34.30 23.52
N LEU A 566 1.09 34.67 24.80
CA LEU A 566 1.35 36.04 25.24
C LEU A 566 2.78 36.50 25.01
N GLN A 567 3.75 35.57 24.99
CA GLN A 567 5.17 35.88 24.80
C GLN A 567 5.44 36.64 23.48
N LYS A 568 4.58 36.51 22.46
CA LYS A 568 4.77 37.16 21.17
C LYS A 568 4.33 38.63 21.16
N HIS A 569 3.50 39.04 22.13
CA HIS A 569 2.86 40.35 22.19
C HIS A 569 3.56 41.29 23.16
N VAL A 570 3.82 42.52 22.68
CA VAL A 570 4.41 43.60 23.49
C VAL A 570 3.41 44.05 24.57
N ASP A 571 2.18 44.29 24.15
CA ASP A 571 1.04 44.62 25.02
C ASP A 571 0.19 43.36 25.23
N LYS A 572 0.34 42.72 26.40
CA LYS A 572 -0.32 41.44 26.71
C LYS A 572 -1.78 41.66 27.08
N SER A 573 -2.06 42.65 27.92
CA SER A 573 -3.43 43.04 28.26
C SER A 573 -4.20 43.51 27.04
N GLY A 574 -3.63 44.38 26.20
CA GLY A 574 -4.25 44.82 24.95
C GLY A 574 -4.57 43.67 24.00
N PHE A 575 -3.68 42.68 23.88
CA PHE A 575 -3.99 41.46 23.13
C PHE A 575 -5.17 40.69 23.72
N LEU A 576 -5.21 40.49 25.04
CA LEU A 576 -6.33 39.81 25.70
C LEU A 576 -7.65 40.57 25.52
N GLU A 577 -7.62 41.91 25.52
CA GLU A 577 -8.79 42.73 25.19
C GLU A 577 -9.35 42.40 23.79
N THR A 578 -8.49 42.14 22.80
CA THR A 578 -8.94 41.72 21.46
C THR A 578 -9.68 40.38 21.44
N LEU A 579 -9.50 39.54 22.46
CA LEU A 579 -10.20 38.25 22.60
C LEU A 579 -11.55 38.39 23.31
N LYS A 580 -11.82 39.49 24.04
CA LYS A 580 -13.10 39.70 24.76
C LYS A 580 -14.36 39.65 23.88
N PRO A 581 -14.35 40.11 22.61
CA PRO A 581 -15.50 39.95 21.73
C PRO A 581 -15.75 38.50 21.33
N TRP A 582 -14.75 37.62 21.41
CA TRP A 582 -14.79 36.26 20.88
C TRP A 582 -15.08 35.20 21.94
N ILE A 583 -15.13 35.58 23.21
CA ILE A 583 -15.44 34.68 24.32
C ILE A 583 -16.93 34.80 24.69
N SER A 584 -17.58 33.68 25.00
CA SER A 584 -18.95 33.67 25.51
C SER A 584 -19.03 34.29 26.92
N ALA A 585 -20.24 34.61 27.39
CA ALA A 585 -20.43 35.25 28.69
C ALA A 585 -19.87 34.43 29.87
N GLU A 586 -19.97 33.10 29.78
CA GLU A 586 -19.40 32.14 30.75
C GLU A 586 -18.10 31.50 30.25
N GLY A 587 -17.54 32.03 29.16
CA GLY A 587 -16.36 31.45 28.55
C GLY A 587 -15.10 31.70 29.38
N VAL A 588 -14.11 30.85 29.15
CA VAL A 588 -12.87 30.80 29.92
C VAL A 588 -11.66 30.82 28.98
N LEU A 589 -10.67 31.65 29.31
CA LEU A 589 -9.35 31.63 28.70
C LEU A 589 -8.43 30.74 29.54
N VAL A 590 -7.73 29.78 28.92
CA VAL A 590 -6.78 28.90 29.60
C VAL A 590 -5.43 28.99 28.91
N PHE A 591 -4.43 29.52 29.61
CA PHE A 591 -3.10 29.73 29.03
C PHE A 591 -2.00 29.06 29.85
N GLY A 592 -1.00 28.56 29.13
CA GLY A 592 0.26 28.05 29.68
C GLY A 592 1.42 28.80 29.06
N GLU A 593 1.99 29.73 29.81
CA GLU A 593 3.04 30.64 29.34
C GLU A 593 4.37 30.30 30.01
N THR A 594 5.42 30.14 29.21
CA THR A 594 6.79 30.11 29.72
C THR A 594 7.15 31.50 30.23
N VAL A 595 7.75 31.61 31.41
CA VAL A 595 8.14 32.88 32.06
C VAL A 595 9.66 33.06 31.91
N PRO A 596 10.16 33.80 30.90
CA PRO A 596 11.59 33.88 30.65
C PRO A 596 12.36 34.56 31.79
N ALA A 597 11.77 35.57 32.43
CA ALA A 597 12.37 36.29 33.55
C ALA A 597 12.75 35.37 34.73
N LEU A 598 12.02 34.27 34.93
CA LEU A 598 12.29 33.30 36.00
C LEU A 598 12.95 32.01 35.50
N GLY A 599 13.24 31.92 34.20
CA GLY A 599 13.84 30.74 33.57
C GLY A 599 15.34 30.62 33.79
N GLN A 600 15.92 29.56 33.20
CA GLN A 600 17.35 29.25 33.27
C GLN A 600 18.25 30.43 32.88
N ARG A 601 19.23 30.74 33.74
CA ARG A 601 20.35 31.64 33.42
C ARG A 601 21.51 30.86 32.83
N LEU A 602 22.15 31.40 31.80
CA LEU A 602 23.35 30.84 31.20
C LEU A 602 24.54 30.89 32.16
N SER A 603 24.66 31.92 32.99
CA SER A 603 25.71 32.01 34.01
C SER A 603 25.64 30.94 35.10
N ASP A 604 24.51 30.25 35.23
CA ASP A 604 24.31 29.12 36.14
C ASP A 604 24.67 27.77 35.51
N LEU A 605 24.86 27.73 34.18
CA LEU A 605 25.29 26.53 33.46
C LEU A 605 26.81 26.28 33.58
N ILE A 606 27.59 27.31 33.90
CA ILE A 606 29.05 27.20 34.03
C ILE A 606 29.45 26.95 35.50
N PRO A 607 30.21 25.87 35.79
CA PRO A 607 30.77 25.62 37.11
C PRO A 607 31.62 26.78 37.67
N GLU A 608 31.52 27.03 38.98
CA GLU A 608 32.20 28.14 39.68
C GLU A 608 33.70 28.28 39.44
N LYS A 609 34.37 27.18 39.13
CA LYS A 609 35.83 27.10 39.00
C LYS A 609 36.35 27.47 37.61
N LEU A 610 35.47 27.54 36.60
CA LEU A 610 35.85 27.64 35.19
C LEU A 610 35.80 29.07 34.65
N LEU A 611 35.08 29.98 35.32
CA LEU A 611 35.02 31.39 34.96
C LEU A 611 35.69 32.27 36.02
N LYS A 612 36.41 33.32 35.59
CA LYS A 612 36.94 34.33 36.51
C LYS A 612 35.79 34.92 37.35
N PRO A 613 35.92 35.06 38.68
CA PRO A 613 34.83 35.53 39.55
C PRO A 613 34.24 36.87 39.12
N GLU A 614 35.09 37.79 38.64
CA GLU A 614 34.64 39.10 38.15
C GLU A 614 33.82 39.00 36.86
N LEU A 615 34.25 38.19 35.90
CA LEU A 615 33.55 37.99 34.62
C LEU A 615 32.18 37.32 34.85
N ARG A 616 32.09 36.39 35.81
CA ARG A 616 30.82 35.72 36.14
C ARG A 616 29.85 36.67 36.82
N LYS A 617 30.35 37.52 37.72
CA LYS A 617 29.54 38.55 38.37
C LYS A 617 29.00 39.54 37.34
N SER A 618 29.82 39.94 36.37
CA SER A 618 29.39 40.78 35.25
C SER A 618 28.37 40.06 34.36
N LEU A 619 28.54 38.76 34.10
CA LEU A 619 27.59 37.98 33.29
C LEU A 619 26.22 37.88 33.97
N LYS A 620 26.21 37.59 35.28
CA LYS A 620 24.99 37.60 36.09
C LYS A 620 24.30 38.97 36.07
N ALA A 621 25.06 40.04 36.23
CA ALA A 621 24.52 41.39 36.20
C ALA A 621 23.93 41.74 34.81
N ALA A 622 24.62 41.39 33.73
CA ALA A 622 24.14 41.60 32.37
C ALA A 622 22.89 40.76 32.06
N GLU A 623 22.84 39.50 32.51
CA GLU A 623 21.65 38.66 32.37
C GLU A 623 20.45 39.24 33.12
N GLU A 624 20.63 39.68 34.36
CA GLU A 624 19.56 40.32 35.13
C GLU A 624 19.06 41.59 34.45
N GLU A 625 19.93 42.39 33.83
CA GLU A 625 19.54 43.55 33.03
C GLU A 625 18.78 43.13 31.76
N ILE A 626 19.21 42.11 31.03
CA ILE A 626 18.53 41.60 29.82
C ILE A 626 17.11 41.11 30.14
N TYR A 627 16.94 40.38 31.25
CA TYR A 627 15.66 39.81 31.67
C TYR A 627 14.78 40.79 32.47
N HIS A 628 15.27 41.99 32.82
CA HIS A 628 14.47 43.04 33.46
C HIS A 628 14.42 44.35 32.65
N ASP A 629 14.99 44.37 31.45
CA ASP A 629 14.97 45.53 30.56
C ASP A 629 13.53 45.88 30.16
N ALA A 630 13.10 47.09 30.54
CA ALA A 630 11.78 47.62 30.24
C ALA A 630 11.48 47.69 28.72
N GLU A 631 12.50 47.80 27.87
CA GLU A 631 12.33 47.81 26.41
C GLU A 631 12.05 46.41 25.83
N ASN A 632 12.29 45.33 26.58
CA ASN A 632 12.06 43.94 26.15
C ASN A 632 10.84 43.29 26.80
N SER A 633 9.66 43.75 26.41
CA SER A 633 8.35 43.24 26.84
C SER A 633 8.14 41.72 26.69
N ARG A 634 8.94 41.03 25.87
CA ARG A 634 8.81 39.57 25.66
C ARG A 634 9.39 38.74 26.80
N SER A 635 10.47 39.20 27.42
CA SER A 635 11.20 38.45 28.44
C SER A 635 11.16 39.08 29.83
N ASN A 636 10.78 40.36 29.94
CA ASN A 636 10.87 41.15 31.18
C ASN A 636 9.68 41.03 32.14
N TRP A 637 8.74 40.13 31.86
CA TRP A 637 7.52 40.00 32.65
C TRP A 637 7.63 38.86 33.67
N THR A 638 7.01 39.06 34.82
CA THR A 638 6.88 38.09 35.89
C THR A 638 5.42 37.75 36.12
N PRO A 639 5.10 36.65 36.82
CA PRO A 639 3.72 36.35 37.20
C PRO A 639 3.09 37.53 37.97
N SER A 640 3.82 38.19 38.87
CA SER A 640 3.33 39.35 39.62
C SER A 640 3.05 40.58 38.75
N SER A 641 3.91 40.87 37.76
CA SER A 641 3.68 42.03 36.87
C SER A 641 2.48 41.79 35.96
N LEU A 642 2.34 40.58 35.43
CA LEU A 642 1.19 40.20 34.61
C LEU A 642 -0.11 40.17 35.44
N LEU A 643 -0.06 39.71 36.69
CA LEU A 643 -1.21 39.74 37.59
C LEU A 643 -1.74 41.17 37.76
N THR A 644 -0.84 42.13 38.01
CA THR A 644 -1.20 43.55 38.17
C THR A 644 -1.78 44.13 36.88
N GLU A 645 -1.20 43.78 35.73
CA GLU A 645 -1.68 44.20 34.41
C GLU A 645 -3.10 43.66 34.14
N LEU A 646 -3.36 42.39 34.44
CA LEU A 646 -4.67 41.75 34.27
C LEU A 646 -5.74 42.29 35.22
N GLU A 647 -5.37 42.57 36.48
CA GLU A 647 -6.26 43.21 37.46
C GLU A 647 -6.66 44.61 36.98
N SER A 648 -5.72 45.37 36.43
CA SER A 648 -5.98 46.70 35.85
C SER A 648 -6.82 46.64 34.56
N ALA A 649 -6.69 45.57 33.77
CA ALA A 649 -7.49 45.30 32.56
C ALA A 649 -8.85 44.63 32.84
N ASN A 650 -9.23 44.55 34.12
CA ASN A 650 -10.54 44.09 34.58
C ASN A 650 -10.86 42.62 34.22
N TRP A 651 -9.86 41.74 34.26
CA TRP A 651 -10.05 40.30 34.15
C TRP A 651 -10.35 39.65 35.52
N ASN A 652 -11.16 38.59 35.53
CA ASN A 652 -11.37 37.75 36.71
C ASN A 652 -10.47 36.51 36.62
N ILE A 653 -9.57 36.33 37.59
CA ILE A 653 -8.61 35.22 37.60
C ILE A 653 -9.19 34.08 38.43
N LYS A 654 -9.58 32.98 37.77
CA LYS A 654 -10.17 31.81 38.43
C LYS A 654 -9.11 30.87 39.01
N ARG A 655 -8.01 30.69 38.27
CA ARG A 655 -6.87 29.88 38.69
C ARG A 655 -5.57 30.54 38.26
N TRP A 656 -4.58 30.44 39.13
CA TRP A 656 -3.26 30.99 38.93
C TRP A 656 -2.23 30.06 39.54
N GLN A 657 -1.34 29.51 38.73
CA GLN A 657 -0.32 28.59 39.21
C GLN A 657 1.00 28.77 38.48
N VAL A 658 2.04 29.08 39.25
CA VAL A 658 3.42 29.03 38.78
C VAL A 658 3.97 27.65 39.10
N LYS A 659 4.50 26.95 38.10
CA LYS A 659 5.16 25.66 38.27
C LYS A 659 6.55 25.72 37.67
N GLU A 660 7.53 25.38 38.50
CA GLU A 660 8.91 25.18 38.05
C GLU A 660 9.06 23.75 37.54
N PHE A 661 9.66 23.62 36.38
CA PHE A 661 10.05 22.37 35.78
C PHE A 661 11.55 22.31 35.73
N SER A 662 12.08 21.15 36.06
CA SER A 662 13.49 20.89 35.91
C SER A 662 13.68 19.68 35.03
N THR A 663 14.04 19.95 33.79
CA THR A 663 14.29 18.94 32.78
C THR A 663 15.80 18.85 32.55
N PRO A 664 16.39 17.66 32.60
CA PRO A 664 17.73 17.51 32.07
C PRO A 664 17.69 17.80 30.57
N THR A 665 18.57 18.67 30.09
CA THR A 665 18.58 19.12 28.69
C THR A 665 20.01 19.17 28.19
N MET A 666 20.26 18.61 27.01
CA MET A 666 21.58 18.67 26.38
C MET A 666 21.74 20.03 25.70
N ILE A 667 22.81 20.75 26.02
CA ILE A 667 23.10 22.02 25.35
C ILE A 667 23.90 21.75 24.07
N HIS A 668 23.33 22.11 22.92
CA HIS A 668 23.99 21.92 21.63
C HIS A 668 24.93 23.09 21.30
N SER A 669 25.96 22.81 20.50
CA SER A 669 26.89 23.83 19.99
C SER A 669 26.17 24.88 19.13
N THR A 670 25.14 24.49 18.37
CA THR A 670 24.26 25.40 17.60
C THR A 670 23.47 26.34 18.50
N GLN A 671 23.00 25.84 19.64
CA GLN A 671 22.28 26.64 20.63
C GLN A 671 23.20 27.71 21.23
N ILE A 672 24.45 27.36 21.55
CA ILE A 672 25.47 28.30 22.01
C ILE A 672 25.81 29.32 20.92
N LYS A 673 26.03 28.89 19.67
CA LYS A 673 26.23 29.79 18.53
C LYS A 673 25.07 30.79 18.42
N THR A 674 23.83 30.34 18.63
CA THR A 674 22.63 31.17 18.58
C THR A 674 22.57 32.15 19.76
N TRP A 675 22.94 31.73 20.97
CA TRP A 675 23.00 32.61 22.14
C TRP A 675 23.96 33.78 21.92
N PHE A 676 25.11 33.54 21.28
CA PHE A 676 26.14 34.56 21.06
C PHE A 676 26.10 35.18 19.64
N ALA A 677 25.11 34.83 18.82
CA ALA A 677 24.99 35.37 17.47
C ALA A 677 24.72 36.88 17.49
N MET A 678 25.35 37.61 16.56
CA MET A 678 25.08 39.02 16.28
C MET A 678 24.18 39.08 15.03
N GLN A 679 22.86 39.04 15.19
CA GLN A 679 21.95 39.17 14.05
C GLN A 679 21.74 40.64 13.70
N ALA A 680 22.04 41.02 12.44
CA ALA A 680 21.97 42.40 11.97
C ALA A 680 20.54 42.88 11.58
N ASP A 681 19.61 41.97 11.26
CA ASP A 681 18.34 42.30 10.58
C ASP A 681 17.06 41.87 11.33
N SER A 682 17.12 41.69 12.66
CA SER A 682 15.92 41.45 13.48
C SER A 682 15.48 42.75 14.17
N PRO A 683 14.17 43.10 14.17
CA PRO A 683 13.66 44.27 14.90
C PRO A 683 13.78 44.15 16.44
N HIS A 684 14.24 42.99 16.93
CA HIS A 684 14.55 42.75 18.34
C HIS A 684 15.98 42.23 18.47
N SER A 685 16.77 42.86 19.34
CA SER A 685 18.17 42.49 19.56
C SER A 685 18.29 41.07 20.14
N SER A 686 19.08 40.25 19.47
CA SER A 686 19.45 38.91 19.93
C SER A 686 20.15 38.96 21.30
N TYR A 687 20.02 37.90 22.10
CA TYR A 687 20.65 37.80 23.43
C TYR A 687 22.16 38.13 23.38
N GLY A 688 22.86 37.66 22.34
CA GLY A 688 24.27 37.97 22.09
C GLY A 688 24.53 39.46 21.85
N GLN A 689 23.70 40.12 21.05
CA GLN A 689 23.79 41.56 20.80
C GLN A 689 23.54 42.42 22.06
N ARG A 690 22.76 41.92 23.02
CA ARG A 690 22.60 42.58 24.31
C ARG A 690 23.78 42.32 25.23
N LEU A 691 24.38 41.13 25.19
CA LEU A 691 25.62 40.89 25.92
C LEU A 691 26.76 41.81 25.41
N SER A 692 26.79 42.16 24.12
CA SER A 692 27.86 43.03 23.60
C SER A 692 27.82 44.48 24.08
N THR A 693 26.75 44.95 24.70
CA THR A 693 26.74 46.26 25.37
C THR A 693 27.48 46.24 26.70
N HIS A 694 27.67 45.06 27.31
CA HIS A 694 28.31 44.90 28.62
C HIS A 694 29.73 44.32 28.56
N PHE A 695 30.12 43.74 27.43
CA PHE A 695 31.39 43.03 27.27
C PHE A 695 32.15 43.50 26.03
N SER A 696 33.48 43.57 26.13
CA SER A 696 34.32 43.80 24.95
C SER A 696 34.23 42.61 23.98
N PRO A 697 34.54 42.79 22.68
CA PRO A 697 34.56 41.68 21.72
C PRO A 697 35.45 40.51 22.14
N GLU A 698 36.58 40.80 22.80
CA GLU A 698 37.48 39.79 23.36
C GLU A 698 36.83 39.01 24.51
N GLN A 699 36.14 39.70 25.43
CA GLN A 699 35.43 39.07 26.54
C GLN A 699 34.25 38.21 26.07
N LEU A 700 33.53 38.62 25.03
CA LEU A 700 32.46 37.83 24.42
C LEU A 700 33.01 36.58 23.72
N HIS A 701 34.16 36.70 23.06
CA HIS A 701 34.82 35.56 22.43
C HIS A 701 35.27 34.55 23.50
N ASP A 702 35.88 35.02 24.59
CA ASP A 702 36.26 34.18 25.73
C ASP A 702 35.05 33.47 26.35
N LEU A 703 33.92 34.19 26.52
CA LEU A 703 32.67 33.60 27.00
C LEU A 703 32.13 32.54 26.04
N HIS A 704 32.05 32.85 24.74
CA HIS A 704 31.58 31.91 23.73
C HIS A 704 32.42 30.64 23.68
N GLU A 705 33.75 30.75 23.67
CA GLU A 705 34.65 29.59 23.68
C GLU A 705 34.53 28.79 24.98
N THR A 706 34.33 29.45 26.13
CA THR A 706 34.11 28.75 27.40
C THR A 706 32.80 27.97 27.41
N PHE A 707 31.69 28.56 26.91
CA PHE A 707 30.43 27.83 26.76
C PHE A 707 30.58 26.67 25.76
N ARG A 708 31.30 26.89 24.67
CA ARG A 708 31.55 25.86 23.65
C ARG A 708 32.39 24.71 24.18
N SER A 709 33.43 24.96 24.98
CA SER A 709 34.28 23.89 25.50
C SER A 709 33.67 23.16 26.69
N GLU A 710 33.01 23.89 27.60
CA GLU A 710 32.58 23.35 28.90
C GLU A 710 31.08 23.03 28.99
N VAL A 711 30.24 23.60 28.13
CA VAL A 711 28.77 23.42 28.20
C VAL A 711 28.23 22.65 26.98
N ALA A 712 28.83 22.81 25.80
CA ALA A 712 28.38 22.10 24.60
C ALA A 712 28.52 20.58 24.76
N GLY A 713 27.44 19.85 24.42
CA GLY A 713 27.37 18.39 24.52
C GLY A 713 27.16 17.85 25.93
N ASN A 714 27.15 18.71 26.97
CA ASN A 714 26.82 18.32 28.34
C ASN A 714 25.32 18.44 28.61
N VAL A 715 24.81 17.56 29.48
CA VAL A 715 23.44 17.68 30.00
C VAL A 715 23.43 18.51 31.26
N VAL A 716 22.63 19.57 31.20
CA VAL A 716 22.44 20.50 32.30
C VAL A 716 21.04 20.31 32.84
N LYS A 717 20.88 20.56 34.14
CA LYS A 717 19.57 20.66 34.75
C LYS A 717 18.95 21.98 34.29
N TRP A 718 18.09 21.94 33.27
CA TRP A 718 17.46 23.13 32.72
C TRP A 718 16.20 23.48 33.51
N SER A 719 16.20 24.67 34.09
CA SER A 719 15.05 25.21 34.81
C SER A 719 14.13 25.98 33.86
N SER A 720 12.87 25.56 33.77
CA SER A 720 11.82 26.26 33.03
C SER A 720 10.67 26.58 33.96
N VAL A 721 10.21 27.82 33.95
CA VAL A 721 9.07 28.25 34.77
C VAL A 721 7.89 28.47 33.86
N TYR A 722 6.77 27.81 34.18
CA TYR A 722 5.50 28.00 33.49
C TYR A 722 4.49 28.65 34.42
N LEU A 723 3.78 29.63 33.88
CA LEU A 723 2.56 30.19 34.46
C LEU A 723 1.36 29.55 33.75
N PHE A 724 0.53 28.86 34.52
CA PHE A 724 -0.79 28.42 34.12
C PHE A 724 -1.82 29.39 34.68
N MET A 725 -2.73 29.86 33.83
CA MET A 725 -3.79 30.77 34.23
C MET A 725 -5.12 30.42 33.59
N GLU A 726 -6.18 30.65 34.36
CA GLU A 726 -7.58 30.53 33.95
C GLU A 726 -8.25 31.90 34.17
N LEU A 727 -8.69 32.54 33.09
CA LEU A 727 -9.26 33.90 33.10
C LEU A 727 -10.70 33.90 32.59
N CYS A 728 -11.56 34.70 33.22
CA CYS A 728 -12.91 34.99 32.75
C CYS A 728 -13.12 36.51 32.63
N LYS A 729 -14.07 36.91 31.80
CA LYS A 729 -14.51 38.31 31.73
C LYS A 729 -15.18 38.71 33.05
N LYS A 730 -14.82 39.86 33.64
CA LYS A 730 -15.64 40.45 34.71
C LYS A 730 -16.96 40.93 34.11
N THR A 731 -18.07 40.56 34.74
CA THR A 731 -19.39 41.12 34.42
C THR A 731 -19.68 42.28 35.36
N ASP A 732 -20.51 43.25 34.95
CA ASP A 732 -20.86 44.44 35.77
C ASP A 732 -21.54 44.11 37.12
N ASN A 733 -21.81 42.82 37.42
CA ASN A 733 -22.33 42.33 38.69
C ASN A 733 -21.27 41.87 39.70
N ASP A 734 -19.98 41.87 39.34
CA ASP A 734 -18.86 41.41 40.19
C ASP A 734 -18.10 42.55 40.88
N SER A 735 -18.59 43.80 40.83
CA SER A 735 -17.99 44.98 41.48
C SER A 735 -18.50 45.24 42.88
#